data_AF-A0A8B7D9G3-F1
#
_entry.id   AF-A0A8B7D9G3-F1
#
_cell.length_a   1.000
_cell.length_b   1.000
_cell.length_c   1.000
_cell.angle_alpha   90.00
_cell.angle_beta   90.00
_cell.angle_gamma   90.00
#
_symmetry.space_group_name_H-M   'P 1'
#
loop_
_entity.id
_entity.type
_entity.pdbx_description
1 polymer ?
#
loop_
_entity_poly.entity_id
_entity_poly.type
_entity_poly.pdbx_seq_one_letter_code
_entity_poly.pdbx_strand_id
1 'polypeptide(L)'
;MANSQQNKFLETIILKATEIGGIFIIANALKNTHPIIYCSENFSLQTGFTRSEVTRKDVYLEFLHGKKTDPATKKCYMNGVLSKSNTKVQLILYNAYGFKRWFLISLIPVKNNNGIVCLFLVFFHDITHTKPPIKESPKKKWKRAIKMILKKKVVPNYTSCNKVEMSLSKICNFYNKIYIPDYKNQLYIPKWIIYHLHPIKVIWDFIMLALTVVFNAVIIPFAESFDYRNKAIDNFSIFTYVVYTIDIVMVFFTSVEKDGVLVTNHKKLRKYYLRSWFLFDIVSSFPYDLFSVSKKNVLIVIKLLKIIRIMRLIKVSQVILDLIGHSFTTLMGWFMLFCLCGHWMACVWYVIASNIDVPAVNNNSWLISLMKDGKYKSINDISLSTRYISALYYAATSLSTIGFGNIAPNTFAEKIFGIVTMILGCLAYAFIFGQVNNIIFQLSQSKNEHLSQLRELRQFNALYKIPKDIRTLAENYCIATWQVTKGTDEEKITQSIPRSLQSDLCFHIHGDVFKNESVFHYLSENALRALSRYFWTLRTFSGDKLIQQGEIVTSIYFVTYGLFEIKDGSDLIGLVGPGDSFGQYPIVEPADSKFEVIANSFSEIHVIRTQDLFESLSSFPAERDLLKYTLKLTFDLTKKKNKADFVNRTDALIFTKKFIEHDAVDHVDRLILPEKDSEDETDKVDLTDDEFNQFDSSESEVVELEEEIRNETLKMDANLKYIESQMKILLNKLKVRKEEDERFGKNSDVWTDFYNNAFIKMFSN
;
A
#
# COMPACT_ATOMS: atom_id res chain seq x y z
N MET A 1 10.28 -3.76 -7.36
CA MET A 1 11.30 -3.06 -6.52
C MET A 1 12.73 -3.12 -7.08
N ALA A 2 13.19 -4.20 -7.71
CA ALA A 2 14.57 -4.31 -8.21
C ALA A 2 14.99 -3.22 -9.22
N ASN A 3 14.11 -2.81 -10.14
CA ASN A 3 14.44 -1.77 -11.14
C ASN A 3 14.55 -0.36 -10.55
N SER A 4 13.81 -0.02 -9.48
CA SER A 4 13.95 1.31 -8.85
C SER A 4 15.28 1.45 -8.09
N GLN A 5 15.82 0.32 -7.62
CA GLN A 5 17.09 0.26 -6.90
C GLN A 5 18.30 0.37 -7.84
N GLN A 6 18.21 -0.15 -9.06
CA GLN A 6 19.25 0.00 -10.10
C GLN A 6 19.44 1.47 -10.52
N ASN A 7 18.34 2.20 -10.68
CA ASN A 7 18.37 3.61 -11.08
C ASN A 7 19.02 4.50 -10.01
N LYS A 8 18.77 4.24 -8.71
CA LYS A 8 19.36 4.99 -7.60
C LYS A 8 20.89 4.82 -7.49
N PHE A 9 21.42 3.64 -7.85
CA PHE A 9 22.86 3.39 -7.82
C PHE A 9 23.63 4.20 -8.88
N LEU A 10 23.16 4.14 -10.13
CA LEU A 10 23.73 4.93 -11.24
C LEU A 10 23.64 6.42 -10.94
N GLU A 11 22.50 6.89 -10.44
CA GLU A 11 22.31 8.27 -10.02
C GLU A 11 23.30 8.70 -8.93
N THR A 12 23.51 7.86 -7.91
CA THR A 12 24.48 8.14 -6.83
C THR A 12 25.91 8.23 -7.37
N ILE A 13 26.31 7.35 -8.29
CA ILE A 13 27.63 7.42 -8.93
C ILE A 13 27.76 8.70 -9.74
N ILE A 14 26.75 9.03 -10.56
CA ILE A 14 26.75 10.23 -11.39
C ILE A 14 26.85 11.47 -10.50
N LEU A 15 26.04 11.58 -9.45
CA LEU A 15 26.04 12.71 -8.50
C LEU A 15 27.40 12.87 -7.79
N LYS A 16 27.99 11.78 -7.29
CA LYS A 16 29.32 11.85 -6.67
C LYS A 16 30.41 12.25 -7.66
N ALA A 17 30.34 11.72 -8.89
CA ALA A 17 31.32 12.03 -9.92
C ALA A 17 31.18 13.47 -10.44
N THR A 18 29.96 14.03 -10.50
CA THR A 18 29.71 15.43 -10.85
C THR A 18 30.06 16.39 -9.72
N GLU A 19 29.84 16.06 -8.44
CA GLU A 19 30.30 16.86 -7.29
C GLU A 19 31.81 17.09 -7.31
N ILE A 20 32.58 16.13 -7.84
CA ILE A 20 34.04 16.22 -7.97
C ILE A 20 34.44 17.15 -9.14
N GLY A 21 33.48 17.63 -9.94
CA GLY A 21 33.75 18.35 -11.19
C GLY A 21 34.41 17.47 -12.26
N GLY A 22 34.37 16.14 -12.08
CA GLY A 22 35.07 15.19 -12.93
C GLY A 22 34.51 15.17 -14.35
N ILE A 23 35.41 15.04 -15.32
CA ILE A 23 35.04 14.70 -16.70
C ILE A 23 35.04 13.17 -16.77
N PHE A 24 33.88 12.55 -16.98
CA PHE A 24 33.77 11.09 -16.97
C PHE A 24 32.72 10.54 -17.94
N ILE A 25 32.86 9.24 -18.23
CA ILE A 25 31.89 8.40 -18.94
C ILE A 25 31.65 7.11 -18.16
N ILE A 26 30.48 6.50 -18.37
CA ILE A 26 30.11 5.20 -17.82
C ILE A 26 29.78 4.28 -18.99
N ALA A 27 30.22 3.03 -18.94
CA ALA A 27 29.95 2.04 -19.97
C ALA A 27 29.59 0.67 -19.39
N ASN A 28 28.92 -0.14 -20.21
CA ASN A 28 28.48 -1.48 -19.81
C ASN A 28 29.61 -2.50 -20.01
N ALA A 29 30.06 -3.15 -18.92
CA ALA A 29 31.14 -4.13 -18.96
C ALA A 29 30.68 -5.57 -19.31
N LEU A 30 29.36 -5.82 -19.33
CA LEU A 30 28.79 -7.15 -19.60
C LEU A 30 28.60 -7.42 -21.10
N LYS A 31 28.41 -6.37 -21.91
CA LYS A 31 28.29 -6.50 -23.38
C LYS A 31 29.67 -6.54 -24.04
N ASN A 32 29.86 -7.38 -25.04
CA ASN A 32 31.15 -7.59 -25.73
C ASN A 32 31.79 -6.32 -26.31
N THR A 33 30.98 -5.37 -26.80
CA THR A 33 31.47 -4.11 -27.39
C THR A 33 31.76 -3.03 -26.36
N HIS A 34 31.43 -3.27 -25.09
CA HIS A 34 31.52 -2.30 -24.01
C HIS A 34 30.98 -0.90 -24.37
N PRO A 35 29.68 -0.78 -24.70
CA PRO A 35 29.11 0.50 -25.14
C PRO A 35 29.03 1.50 -24.00
N ILE A 36 29.28 2.78 -24.32
CA ILE A 36 29.14 3.89 -23.39
C ILE A 36 27.65 4.14 -23.14
N ILE A 37 27.21 4.09 -21.89
CA ILE A 37 25.81 4.30 -21.49
C ILE A 37 25.54 5.73 -21.00
N TYR A 38 26.57 6.43 -20.50
CA TYR A 38 26.44 7.78 -19.99
C TYR A 38 27.72 8.59 -20.19
N CYS A 39 27.58 9.89 -20.41
CA CYS A 39 28.69 10.84 -20.36
C CYS A 39 28.28 12.11 -19.62
N SER A 40 29.22 12.63 -18.81
CA SER A 40 29.05 13.87 -18.07
C SER A 40 28.94 15.09 -19.00
N GLU A 41 28.29 16.16 -18.54
CA GLU A 41 28.21 17.42 -19.28
C GLU A 41 29.58 18.01 -19.59
N ASN A 42 30.49 17.96 -18.60
CA ASN A 42 31.87 18.42 -18.76
C ASN A 42 32.62 17.64 -19.85
N PHE A 43 32.32 16.35 -20.03
CA PHE A 43 32.90 15.55 -21.12
C PHE A 43 32.42 16.03 -22.49
N SER A 44 31.11 16.25 -22.65
CA SER A 44 30.56 16.78 -23.90
C SER A 44 31.11 18.18 -24.22
N LEU A 45 31.21 19.06 -23.22
CA LEU A 45 31.76 20.41 -23.41
C LEU A 45 33.24 20.41 -23.81
N GLN A 46 34.06 19.54 -23.20
CA GLN A 46 35.49 19.48 -23.50
C GLN A 46 35.82 18.78 -24.82
N THR A 47 35.13 17.68 -25.12
CA THR A 47 35.36 16.90 -26.34
C THR A 47 34.63 17.47 -27.55
N GLY A 48 33.59 18.27 -27.34
CA GLY A 48 32.76 18.85 -28.41
C GLY A 48 31.76 17.87 -29.01
N PHE A 49 31.71 16.61 -28.53
CA PHE A 49 30.72 15.62 -28.94
C PHE A 49 29.46 15.71 -28.07
N THR A 50 28.31 15.58 -28.71
CA THR A 50 27.01 15.54 -28.01
C THR A 50 26.83 14.23 -27.25
N ARG A 51 25.98 14.22 -26.22
CA ARG A 51 25.75 13.00 -25.41
C ARG A 51 25.26 11.82 -26.27
N SER A 52 24.41 12.07 -27.27
CA SER A 52 23.88 11.05 -28.18
C SER A 52 24.93 10.47 -29.14
N GLU A 53 25.94 11.25 -29.52
CA GLU A 53 27.07 10.76 -30.32
C GLU A 53 27.99 9.85 -29.50
N VAL A 54 28.21 10.19 -28.23
CA VAL A 54 29.10 9.46 -27.32
C VAL A 54 28.48 8.12 -26.87
N THR A 55 27.18 8.08 -26.55
CA THR A 55 26.52 6.85 -26.06
C THR A 55 26.37 5.74 -27.11
N ARG A 56 26.66 6.04 -28.39
CA ARG A 56 26.73 5.05 -29.48
C ARG A 56 28.16 4.55 -29.75
N LYS A 57 29.12 4.97 -28.95
CA LYS A 57 30.53 4.58 -29.07
C LYS A 57 30.92 3.60 -27.97
N ASP A 58 32.07 3.00 -28.16
CA ASP A 58 32.69 2.02 -27.30
C ASP A 58 33.66 2.67 -26.30
N VAL A 59 33.95 1.93 -25.22
CA VAL A 59 34.94 2.34 -24.21
C VAL A 59 36.34 2.46 -24.77
N TYR A 60 36.64 1.90 -25.94
CA TYR A 60 37.97 1.98 -26.55
C TYR A 60 38.33 3.39 -27.06
N LEU A 61 37.36 4.33 -27.07
CA LEU A 61 37.55 5.74 -27.41
C LEU A 61 38.10 5.97 -28.83
N GLU A 62 37.76 5.11 -29.78
CA GLU A 62 38.34 5.18 -31.14
C GLU A 62 38.08 6.52 -31.83
N PHE A 63 36.92 7.11 -31.56
CA PHE A 63 36.51 8.42 -32.07
C PHE A 63 37.34 9.59 -31.54
N LEU A 64 38.12 9.41 -30.46
CA LEU A 64 39.03 10.41 -29.91
C LEU A 64 40.49 10.19 -30.31
N HIS A 65 40.82 9.08 -30.97
CA HIS A 65 42.20 8.79 -31.40
C HIS A 65 42.54 9.52 -32.70
N GLY A 66 43.83 9.80 -32.91
CA GLY A 66 44.32 10.34 -34.17
C GLY A 66 45.81 10.08 -34.37
N LYS A 67 46.42 10.74 -35.37
CA LYS A 67 47.78 10.43 -35.84
C LYS A 67 48.89 10.55 -34.78
N LYS A 68 48.70 11.40 -33.75
CA LYS A 68 49.67 11.61 -32.66
C LYS A 68 49.34 10.83 -31.39
N THR A 69 48.29 10.01 -31.41
CA THR A 69 47.98 9.12 -30.29
C THR A 69 48.96 7.95 -30.34
N ASP A 70 49.70 7.73 -29.27
CA ASP A 70 50.73 6.69 -29.23
C ASP A 70 50.10 5.27 -29.25
N PRO A 71 50.50 4.40 -30.21
CA PRO A 71 49.91 3.07 -30.33
C PRO A 71 50.24 2.14 -29.15
N ALA A 72 51.37 2.33 -28.47
CA ALA A 72 51.75 1.49 -27.32
C ALA A 72 50.83 1.75 -26.12
N THR A 73 50.61 3.03 -25.79
CA THR A 73 49.65 3.45 -24.75
C THR A 73 48.20 3.12 -25.12
N LYS A 74 47.81 3.19 -26.40
CA LYS A 74 46.50 2.69 -26.86
C LYS A 74 46.32 1.20 -26.52
N LYS A 75 47.29 0.35 -26.87
CA LYS A 75 47.25 -1.09 -26.56
C LYS A 75 47.20 -1.36 -25.05
N CYS A 76 47.94 -0.59 -24.25
CA CYS A 76 47.90 -0.70 -22.79
C CYS A 76 46.49 -0.42 -22.23
N TYR A 77 45.82 0.64 -22.71
CA TYR A 77 44.45 0.94 -22.32
C TYR A 77 43.47 -0.16 -22.74
N MET A 78 43.58 -0.66 -23.97
CA MET A 78 42.74 -1.77 -24.48
C MET A 78 42.91 -3.04 -23.64
N ASN A 79 44.14 -3.40 -23.29
CA ASN A 79 44.41 -4.53 -22.40
C ASN A 79 43.80 -4.33 -21.01
N GLY A 80 43.74 -3.08 -20.52
CA GLY A 80 43.04 -2.73 -19.28
C GLY A 80 41.54 -3.01 -19.31
N VAL A 81 40.88 -2.65 -20.41
CA VAL A 81 39.45 -2.94 -20.64
C VAL A 81 39.23 -4.46 -20.67
N LEU A 82 40.03 -5.19 -21.45
CA LEU A 82 39.90 -6.65 -21.62
C LEU A 82 40.18 -7.42 -20.33
N SER A 83 41.23 -7.03 -19.59
CA SER A 83 41.58 -7.63 -18.29
C SER A 83 40.66 -7.19 -17.15
N LYS A 84 39.70 -6.29 -17.41
CA LYS A 84 38.78 -5.72 -16.41
C LYS A 84 39.53 -5.22 -15.17
N SER A 85 40.67 -4.57 -15.38
CA SER A 85 41.57 -4.10 -14.32
C SER A 85 41.66 -2.58 -14.26
N ASN A 86 42.01 -2.06 -13.08
CA ASN A 86 42.25 -0.63 -12.90
C ASN A 86 43.45 -0.20 -13.76
N THR A 87 43.23 0.69 -14.72
CA THR A 87 44.29 1.17 -15.62
C THR A 87 44.33 2.68 -15.71
N LYS A 88 45.55 3.24 -15.70
CA LYS A 88 45.81 4.67 -15.82
C LYS A 88 46.79 4.89 -16.97
N VAL A 89 46.38 5.65 -17.97
CA VAL A 89 47.17 5.88 -19.18
C VAL A 89 47.14 7.36 -19.55
N GLN A 90 48.29 7.91 -19.99
CA GLN A 90 48.38 9.27 -20.54
C GLN A 90 48.30 9.19 -22.06
N LEU A 91 47.28 9.79 -22.66
CA LEU A 91 47.03 9.72 -24.10
C LEU A 91 46.80 11.12 -24.67
N ILE A 92 47.26 11.34 -25.90
CA ILE A 92 46.85 12.48 -26.71
C ILE A 92 45.52 12.12 -27.38
N LEU A 93 44.48 12.88 -27.06
CA LEU A 93 43.15 12.73 -27.65
C LEU A 93 42.80 13.95 -28.50
N TYR A 94 41.96 13.73 -29.51
CA TYR A 94 41.44 14.72 -30.43
C TYR A 94 39.98 15.04 -30.07
N ASN A 95 39.64 16.32 -30.01
CA ASN A 95 38.25 16.74 -29.88
C ASN A 95 37.55 16.76 -31.26
N ALA A 96 36.23 16.94 -31.29
CA ALA A 96 35.43 16.98 -32.51
C ALA A 96 35.89 18.03 -33.54
N TYR A 97 36.60 19.06 -33.07
CA TYR A 97 37.14 20.16 -33.89
C TYR A 97 38.61 19.92 -34.34
N GLY A 98 39.21 18.78 -33.99
CA GLY A 98 40.57 18.41 -34.35
C GLY A 98 41.68 19.09 -33.53
N PHE A 99 41.36 19.67 -32.36
CA PHE A 99 42.36 20.07 -31.38
C PHE A 99 42.82 18.87 -30.56
N LYS A 100 44.13 18.81 -30.34
CA LYS A 100 44.80 17.76 -29.56
C LYS A 100 45.05 18.25 -28.14
N ARG A 101 44.78 17.39 -27.16
CA ARG A 101 45.04 17.65 -25.74
C ARG A 101 45.59 16.41 -25.06
N TRP A 102 46.38 16.61 -24.02
CA TRP A 102 46.85 15.51 -23.19
C TRP A 102 45.82 15.20 -22.11
N PHE A 103 45.37 13.95 -22.08
CA PHE A 103 44.48 13.46 -21.04
C PHE A 103 45.15 12.35 -20.25
N LEU A 104 45.04 12.42 -18.92
CA LEU A 104 45.20 11.27 -18.05
C LEU A 104 43.84 10.56 -17.97
N ILE A 105 43.78 9.36 -18.53
CA ILE A 105 42.60 8.51 -18.53
C ILE A 105 42.74 7.50 -17.40
N SER A 106 41.73 7.41 -16.53
CA SER A 106 41.66 6.41 -15.46
C SER A 106 40.43 5.54 -15.65
N LEU A 107 40.62 4.26 -15.97
CA LEU A 107 39.56 3.26 -16.11
C LEU A 107 39.43 2.47 -14.81
N ILE A 108 38.21 2.44 -14.30
CA ILE A 108 37.86 1.78 -13.04
C ILE A 108 36.68 0.83 -13.28
N PRO A 109 36.87 -0.50 -13.16
CA PRO A 109 35.80 -1.48 -13.27
C PRO A 109 34.97 -1.51 -11.97
N VAL A 110 33.65 -1.47 -12.11
CA VAL A 110 32.68 -1.52 -11.01
C VAL A 110 32.10 -2.92 -10.92
N LYS A 111 32.22 -3.54 -9.74
CA LYS A 111 31.75 -4.91 -9.48
C LYS A 111 30.35 -4.92 -8.86
N ASN A 112 29.61 -5.99 -9.08
CA ASN A 112 28.36 -6.34 -8.38
C ASN A 112 28.68 -7.24 -7.17
N ASN A 113 27.67 -7.53 -6.33
CA ASN A 113 27.75 -8.39 -5.15
C ASN A 113 28.42 -9.74 -5.39
N ASN A 114 28.27 -10.28 -6.61
CA ASN A 114 28.86 -11.57 -7.00
C ASN A 114 30.33 -11.43 -7.46
N GLY A 115 30.96 -10.27 -7.27
CA GLY A 115 32.33 -9.98 -7.72
C GLY A 115 32.49 -9.73 -9.23
N ILE A 116 31.39 -9.83 -10.00
CA ILE A 116 31.37 -9.66 -11.45
C ILE A 116 31.41 -8.18 -11.80
N VAL A 117 32.30 -7.78 -12.72
CA VAL A 117 32.37 -6.39 -13.22
C VAL A 117 31.18 -6.11 -14.15
N CYS A 118 30.32 -5.17 -13.76
CA CYS A 118 29.11 -4.80 -14.49
C CYS A 118 29.26 -3.49 -15.28
N LEU A 119 30.05 -2.53 -14.79
CA LEU A 119 30.22 -1.22 -15.43
C LEU A 119 31.71 -0.83 -15.48
N PHE A 120 32.08 -0.01 -16.46
CA PHE A 120 33.34 0.71 -16.48
C PHE A 120 33.09 2.18 -16.23
N LEU A 121 33.77 2.75 -15.24
CA LEU A 121 33.81 4.18 -14.98
C LEU A 121 35.15 4.72 -15.47
N VAL A 122 35.11 5.65 -16.43
CA VAL A 122 36.33 6.21 -17.03
C VAL A 122 36.38 7.70 -16.78
N PHE A 123 37.41 8.14 -16.07
CA PHE A 123 37.68 9.55 -15.79
C PHE A 123 38.74 10.10 -16.75
N PHE A 124 38.57 11.37 -17.12
CA PHE A 124 39.48 12.14 -17.95
C PHE A 124 39.97 13.35 -17.16
N HIS A 125 41.28 13.57 -17.15
CA HIS A 125 41.87 14.75 -16.56
C HIS A 125 42.80 15.43 -17.56
N ASP A 126 42.54 16.71 -17.86
CA ASP A 126 43.34 17.49 -18.81
C ASP A 126 44.69 17.84 -18.17
N ILE A 127 45.77 17.26 -18.70
CA ILE A 127 47.15 17.47 -18.26
C ILE A 127 47.96 18.23 -19.33
N THR A 128 47.28 18.95 -20.23
CA THR A 128 47.94 19.67 -21.33
C THR A 128 48.92 20.73 -20.81
N HIS A 129 48.62 21.38 -19.67
CA HIS A 129 49.48 22.41 -19.07
C HIS A 129 50.77 21.89 -18.44
N THR A 130 50.81 20.62 -18.05
CA THR A 130 51.98 20.00 -17.39
C THR A 130 52.93 19.33 -18.38
N LYS A 131 52.58 19.32 -19.66
CA LYS A 131 53.34 18.71 -20.75
C LYS A 131 53.85 19.79 -21.71
N PRO A 132 54.98 19.54 -22.41
CA PRO A 132 55.52 20.51 -23.35
C PRO A 132 54.53 20.83 -24.48
N PRO A 133 54.49 22.08 -24.97
CA PRO A 133 53.54 22.52 -25.98
C PRO A 133 53.70 21.68 -27.25
N ILE A 134 52.61 21.05 -27.66
CA ILE A 134 52.63 20.12 -28.76
C ILE A 134 52.74 20.91 -30.07
N LYS A 135 53.92 20.94 -30.72
CA LYS A 135 54.18 21.66 -31.99
C LYS A 135 53.03 21.48 -33.02
N GLU A 136 52.38 22.58 -33.42
CA GLU A 136 51.40 22.67 -34.52
C GLU A 136 51.90 23.62 -35.60
N SER A 137 51.65 23.30 -36.87
CA SER A 137 51.94 24.16 -38.02
C SER A 137 50.90 25.29 -38.13
N PRO A 138 51.28 26.58 -38.30
CA PRO A 138 50.42 27.71 -37.90
C PRO A 138 49.33 28.11 -38.93
N LYS A 139 49.43 27.67 -40.19
CA LYS A 139 48.85 28.47 -41.30
C LYS A 139 47.41 28.14 -41.75
N LYS A 140 46.74 27.11 -41.22
CA LYS A 140 45.36 26.75 -41.67
C LYS A 140 44.23 26.86 -40.62
N LYS A 141 44.55 27.09 -39.33
CA LYS A 141 43.53 27.10 -38.24
C LYS A 141 42.90 28.47 -37.96
N TRP A 142 43.66 29.57 -38.02
CA TRP A 142 43.17 30.90 -37.61
C TRP A 142 41.95 31.37 -38.43
N LYS A 143 41.92 31.09 -39.74
CA LYS A 143 40.78 31.44 -40.61
C LYS A 143 39.53 30.56 -40.41
N ARG A 144 39.66 29.34 -39.87
CA ARG A 144 38.52 28.45 -39.56
C ARG A 144 37.98 28.67 -38.15
N ALA A 145 38.85 28.95 -37.18
CA ALA A 145 38.45 29.23 -35.80
C ALA A 145 37.62 30.53 -35.70
N ILE A 146 38.06 31.62 -36.35
CA ILE A 146 37.32 32.89 -36.36
C ILE A 146 35.96 32.75 -37.06
N LYS A 147 35.89 32.01 -38.17
CA LYS A 147 34.63 31.78 -38.91
C LYS A 147 33.62 30.91 -38.14
N MET A 148 34.07 30.17 -37.12
CA MET A 148 33.20 29.35 -36.25
C MET A 148 32.82 30.06 -34.94
N ILE A 149 33.68 30.91 -34.39
CA ILE A 149 33.39 31.76 -33.22
C ILE A 149 32.24 32.74 -33.51
N LEU A 150 32.13 33.21 -34.76
CA LEU A 150 31.05 34.09 -35.20
C LEU A 150 29.68 33.38 -35.45
N LYS A 151 29.62 32.04 -35.53
CA LYS A 151 28.38 31.31 -35.85
C LYS A 151 27.66 30.66 -34.67
N LYS A 152 28.28 30.54 -33.49
CA LYS A 152 27.61 30.08 -32.26
C LYS A 152 27.68 31.18 -31.21
N LYS A 153 26.58 31.94 -31.03
CA LYS A 153 26.36 32.80 -29.86
C LYS A 153 26.21 31.94 -28.60
N VAL A 154 27.31 31.38 -28.10
CA VAL A 154 27.59 31.09 -26.70
C VAL A 154 29.12 31.00 -26.64
N VAL A 155 29.78 32.06 -26.18
CA VAL A 155 31.16 31.96 -25.72
C VAL A 155 31.08 31.41 -24.30
N PRO A 156 31.51 30.17 -24.01
CA PRO A 156 31.81 29.83 -22.64
C PRO A 156 33.02 30.68 -22.28
N ASN A 157 32.94 31.47 -21.21
CA ASN A 157 34.09 32.15 -20.64
C ASN A 157 35.18 31.11 -20.33
N TYR A 158 36.12 30.94 -21.26
CA TYR A 158 37.31 30.10 -21.13
C TYR A 158 38.38 30.82 -20.29
N THR A 159 37.99 31.47 -19.20
CA THR A 159 38.88 32.18 -18.28
C THR A 159 38.26 32.24 -16.88
N SER A 160 38.11 31.08 -16.24
CA SER A 160 38.38 30.89 -14.80
C SER A 160 38.01 29.45 -14.43
N CYS A 161 38.82 28.48 -14.86
CA CYS A 161 38.95 27.30 -14.01
C CYS A 161 39.64 27.81 -12.75
N ASN A 162 38.90 27.85 -11.65
CA ASN A 162 39.42 28.20 -10.33
C ASN A 162 40.79 27.52 -10.15
N LYS A 163 41.78 28.33 -9.79
CA LYS A 163 43.07 27.88 -9.25
C LYS A 163 42.81 26.99 -8.04
N VAL A 164 42.56 25.72 -8.28
CA VAL A 164 42.85 24.64 -7.34
C VAL A 164 43.79 23.74 -8.09
N GLU A 165 45.08 24.09 -8.07
CA GLU A 165 46.16 23.17 -8.43
C GLU A 165 46.11 22.00 -7.46
N MET A 166 45.25 21.04 -7.75
CA MET A 166 45.23 19.78 -7.04
C MET A 166 46.30 18.91 -7.67
N SER A 167 47.47 18.84 -7.03
CA SER A 167 48.60 18.02 -7.46
C SER A 167 48.13 16.61 -7.89
N LEU A 168 48.70 16.06 -8.97
CA LEU A 168 48.44 14.70 -9.45
C LEU A 168 48.51 13.62 -8.34
N SER A 169 49.32 13.83 -7.30
CA SER A 169 49.40 12.98 -6.10
C SER A 169 48.15 13.05 -5.21
N LYS A 170 47.57 14.24 -4.99
CA LYS A 170 46.28 14.42 -4.31
C LYS A 170 45.14 13.79 -5.10
N ILE A 171 45.14 13.94 -6.43
CA ILE A 171 44.14 13.32 -7.32
C ILE A 171 44.26 11.78 -7.28
N CYS A 172 45.46 11.21 -7.39
CA CYS A 172 45.69 9.76 -7.30
C CYS A 172 45.36 9.18 -5.91
N ASN A 173 45.72 9.88 -4.82
CA ASN A 173 45.34 9.48 -3.47
C ASN A 173 43.84 9.64 -3.20
N PHE A 174 43.16 10.56 -3.90
CA PHE A 174 41.72 10.77 -3.80
C PHE A 174 40.95 9.70 -4.58
N TYR A 175 41.38 9.35 -5.81
CA TYR A 175 40.78 8.25 -6.60
C TYR A 175 40.95 6.89 -5.93
N ASN A 176 42.08 6.63 -5.26
CA ASN A 176 42.26 5.40 -4.45
C ASN A 176 41.38 5.40 -3.19
N LYS A 177 40.85 6.56 -2.76
CA LYS A 177 39.92 6.72 -1.63
C LYS A 177 38.45 6.78 -2.04
N ILE A 178 38.12 6.88 -3.32
CA ILE A 178 36.73 6.75 -3.79
C ILE A 178 36.34 5.29 -3.60
N TYR A 179 35.71 4.99 -2.47
CA TYR A 179 34.92 3.77 -2.30
C TYR A 179 33.78 3.84 -3.32
N ILE A 180 34.00 3.23 -4.49
CA ILE A 180 32.94 3.01 -5.46
C ILE A 180 32.11 1.87 -4.87
N PRO A 181 30.86 2.12 -4.45
CA PRO A 181 30.03 1.07 -3.90
C PRO A 181 29.87 -0.03 -4.95
N ASP A 182 29.91 -1.30 -4.52
CA ASP A 182 29.52 -2.40 -5.41
C ASP A 182 28.07 -2.16 -5.87
N TYR A 183 27.77 -2.55 -7.11
CA TYR A 183 26.45 -2.49 -7.70
C TYR A 183 25.47 -3.30 -6.83
N LYS A 184 24.78 -2.63 -5.91
CA LYS A 184 23.88 -3.23 -4.92
C LYS A 184 22.44 -2.85 -5.23
N ASN A 185 21.58 -3.84 -5.42
CA ASN A 185 20.12 -3.67 -5.52
C ASN A 185 19.46 -3.39 -4.16
N GLN A 186 20.17 -2.90 -3.14
CA GLN A 186 19.58 -2.63 -1.82
C GLN A 186 19.82 -1.16 -1.46
N LEU A 187 18.81 -0.52 -0.86
CA LEU A 187 18.96 0.80 -0.24
C LEU A 187 20.12 0.70 0.76
N TYR A 188 21.27 1.27 0.39
CA TYR A 188 22.43 1.28 1.26
C TYR A 188 22.16 2.25 2.41
N ILE A 189 21.64 1.70 3.50
CA ILE A 189 21.61 2.39 4.77
C ILE A 189 23.03 2.23 5.33
N PRO A 190 23.79 3.32 5.50
CA PRO A 190 25.13 3.23 6.06
C PRO A 190 25.06 2.61 7.47
N LYS A 191 26.11 1.89 7.86
CA LYS A 191 26.25 1.39 9.24
C LYS A 191 26.01 2.56 10.21
N TRP A 192 25.31 2.30 11.31
CA TRP A 192 24.96 3.29 12.35
C TRP A 192 23.86 4.30 11.96
N ILE A 193 23.04 4.01 10.94
CA ILE A 193 21.80 4.76 10.68
C ILE A 193 20.60 3.84 10.85
N ILE A 194 19.62 4.32 11.62
CA ILE A 194 18.34 3.67 11.85
C ILE A 194 17.38 4.16 10.77
N TYR A 195 16.74 3.22 10.07
CA TYR A 195 15.72 3.57 9.10
C TYR A 195 14.43 3.94 9.85
N HIS A 196 13.79 5.04 9.43
CA HIS A 196 12.62 5.59 10.13
C HIS A 196 11.41 4.64 10.13
N LEU A 197 11.19 3.88 9.05
CA LEU A 197 10.14 2.86 8.96
C LEU A 197 10.62 1.47 9.44
N HIS A 198 11.77 1.38 10.10
CA HIS A 198 12.22 0.09 10.66
C HIS A 198 11.29 -0.32 11.81
N PRO A 199 10.81 -1.58 11.87
CA PRO A 199 9.83 -2.01 12.87
C PRO A 199 10.29 -1.76 14.31
N ILE A 200 11.58 -1.99 14.61
CA ILE A 200 12.17 -1.70 15.94
C ILE A 200 12.06 -0.20 16.27
N LYS A 201 12.27 0.70 15.30
CA LYS A 201 12.17 2.14 15.53
C LYS A 201 10.71 2.54 15.77
N VAL A 202 9.78 1.98 15.01
CA VAL A 202 8.34 2.20 15.19
C VAL A 202 7.89 1.73 16.58
N ILE A 203 8.27 0.53 17.00
CA ILE A 203 7.98 0.00 18.34
C ILE A 203 8.59 0.89 19.42
N TRP A 204 9.84 1.34 19.23
CA TRP A 204 10.46 2.29 20.15
C TRP A 204 9.64 3.58 20.28
N ASP A 205 9.19 4.16 19.17
CA ASP A 205 8.38 5.38 19.19
C ASP A 205 7.04 5.20 19.92
N PHE A 206 6.41 4.03 19.79
CA PHE A 206 5.22 3.68 20.58
C PHE A 206 5.54 3.54 22.09
N ILE A 207 6.68 2.94 22.45
CA ILE A 207 7.12 2.85 23.86
C ILE A 207 7.38 4.26 24.41
N MET A 208 8.06 5.12 23.64
CA MET A 208 8.31 6.52 24.02
C MET A 208 7.01 7.30 24.18
N LEU A 209 6.04 7.09 23.29
CA LEU A 209 4.71 7.66 23.36
C LEU A 209 4.00 7.23 24.66
N ALA A 210 3.90 5.93 24.90
CA ALA A 210 3.24 5.36 26.08
C ALA A 210 3.90 5.86 27.38
N LEU A 211 5.24 5.85 27.44
CA LEU A 211 5.99 6.34 28.60
C LEU A 211 5.77 7.84 28.82
N THR A 212 5.72 8.64 27.74
CA THR A 212 5.44 10.08 27.84
C THR A 212 4.02 10.34 28.35
N VAL A 213 3.01 9.64 27.82
CA VAL A 213 1.61 9.82 28.24
C VAL A 213 1.41 9.35 29.69
N VAL A 214 1.79 8.12 30.02
CA VAL A 214 1.57 7.56 31.36
C VAL A 214 2.37 8.32 32.42
N PHE A 215 3.66 8.55 32.19
CA PHE A 215 4.49 9.17 33.22
C PHE A 215 4.36 10.70 33.25
N ASN A 216 4.59 11.39 32.13
CA ASN A 216 4.60 12.85 32.15
C ASN A 216 3.21 13.47 32.17
N ALA A 217 2.24 12.86 31.48
CA ALA A 217 0.91 13.45 31.33
C ALA A 217 -0.05 13.03 32.47
N VAL A 218 0.12 11.85 33.06
CA VAL A 218 -0.74 11.37 34.16
C VAL A 218 -0.02 11.41 35.52
N ILE A 219 1.13 10.73 35.67
CA ILE A 219 1.75 10.57 36.99
C ILE A 219 2.32 11.88 37.54
N ILE A 220 2.99 12.71 36.73
CA ILE A 220 3.60 13.96 37.20
C ILE A 220 2.55 14.99 37.69
N PRO A 221 1.50 15.34 36.92
CA PRO A 221 0.48 16.28 37.40
C PRO A 221 -0.23 15.79 38.67
N PHE A 222 -0.51 14.49 38.76
CA PHE A 222 -1.04 13.87 39.97
C PHE A 222 -0.09 14.00 41.17
N ALA A 223 1.17 13.61 41.01
CA ALA A 223 2.14 13.63 42.11
C ALA A 223 2.39 15.04 42.66
N GLU A 224 2.42 16.05 41.79
CA GLU A 224 2.61 17.45 42.19
C GLU A 224 1.35 18.10 42.75
N SER A 225 0.15 17.78 42.25
CA SER A 225 -1.09 18.37 42.76
C SER A 225 -1.48 17.80 44.13
N PHE A 226 -1.31 16.49 44.34
CA PHE A 226 -1.68 15.79 45.58
C PHE A 226 -0.50 15.62 46.56
N ASP A 227 0.64 16.25 46.29
CA ASP A 227 1.90 16.10 47.06
C ASP A 227 2.27 14.63 47.35
N TYR A 228 1.96 13.72 46.41
CA TYR A 228 2.22 12.30 46.53
C TYR A 228 3.65 11.98 46.06
N ARG A 229 4.62 12.14 46.97
CA ARG A 229 6.04 11.88 46.68
C ARG A 229 6.52 10.59 47.33
N ASN A 230 6.86 9.61 46.48
CA ASN A 230 7.46 8.34 46.88
C ASN A 230 8.82 8.15 46.22
N LYS A 231 9.76 7.48 46.92
CA LYS A 231 11.08 7.12 46.39
C LYS A 231 11.01 6.38 45.05
N ALA A 232 9.95 5.59 44.83
CA ALA A 232 9.72 4.88 43.57
C ALA A 232 9.47 5.84 42.39
N ILE A 233 8.69 6.91 42.59
CA ILE A 233 8.40 7.92 41.55
C ILE A 233 9.66 8.73 41.25
N ASP A 234 10.43 9.10 42.28
CA ASP A 234 11.71 9.78 42.10
C ASP A 234 12.71 8.91 41.31
N ASN A 235 12.83 7.62 41.64
CA ASN A 235 13.69 6.67 40.91
C ASN A 235 13.22 6.49 39.46
N PHE A 236 11.92 6.39 39.22
CA PHE A 236 11.36 6.26 37.87
C PHE A 236 11.57 7.55 37.05
N SER A 237 11.48 8.73 37.68
CA SER A 237 11.83 10.01 37.05
C SER A 237 13.27 9.98 36.50
N ILE A 238 14.22 9.49 37.30
CA ILE A 238 15.62 9.31 36.88
C ILE A 238 15.73 8.36 35.68
N PHE A 239 15.03 7.21 35.74
CA PHE A 239 14.99 6.26 34.63
C PHE A 239 14.47 6.90 33.34
N THR A 240 13.39 7.68 33.41
CA THR A 240 12.83 8.35 32.21
C THR A 240 13.83 9.31 31.56
N TYR A 241 14.66 10.03 32.33
CA TYR A 241 15.69 10.91 31.74
C TYR A 241 16.72 10.14 30.92
N VAL A 242 17.13 8.96 31.39
CA VAL A 242 18.09 8.12 30.66
C VAL A 242 17.46 7.68 29.34
N VAL A 243 16.23 7.18 29.37
CA VAL A 243 15.50 6.74 28.18
C VAL A 243 15.29 7.90 27.18
N TYR A 244 14.90 9.08 27.65
CA TYR A 244 14.75 10.26 26.80
C TYR A 244 16.06 10.77 26.22
N THR A 245 17.17 10.62 26.95
CA THR A 245 18.50 10.96 26.41
C THR A 245 18.90 9.99 25.30
N ILE A 246 18.61 8.70 25.48
CA ILE A 246 18.81 7.68 24.44
C ILE A 246 17.96 8.00 23.21
N ASP A 247 16.71 8.44 23.37
CA ASP A 247 15.85 8.88 22.28
C ASP A 247 16.46 10.02 21.46
N ILE A 248 16.94 11.08 22.12
CA ILE A 248 17.64 12.20 21.45
C ILE A 248 18.83 11.70 20.64
N VAL A 249 19.65 10.81 21.23
CA VAL A 249 20.81 10.23 20.56
C VAL A 249 20.36 9.43 19.33
N MET A 250 19.30 8.63 19.43
CA MET A 250 18.79 7.85 18.30
C MET A 250 18.21 8.72 17.17
N VAL A 251 17.57 9.85 17.47
CA VAL A 251 17.08 10.77 16.44
C VAL A 251 18.23 11.32 15.57
N PHE A 252 19.41 11.56 16.14
CA PHE A 252 20.60 11.94 15.37
C PHE A 252 21.07 10.88 14.35
N PHE A 253 20.70 9.62 14.58
CA PHE A 253 21.00 8.48 13.71
C PHE A 253 19.80 8.00 12.89
N THR A 254 18.63 8.64 13.02
CA THR A 254 17.43 8.23 12.29
C THR A 254 17.37 8.91 10.92
N SER A 255 17.11 8.14 9.86
CA SER A 255 16.95 8.65 8.49
C SER A 255 15.71 9.53 8.36
N VAL A 256 15.70 10.52 7.47
CA VAL A 256 14.51 11.34 7.18
C VAL A 256 14.25 11.34 5.69
N GLU A 257 12.98 11.25 5.30
CA GLU A 257 12.56 11.42 3.91
C GLU A 257 12.23 12.90 3.64
N LYS A 258 12.82 13.46 2.59
CA LYS A 258 12.49 14.80 2.08
C LYS A 258 12.31 14.73 0.58
N ASP A 259 11.19 15.26 0.09
CA ASP A 259 10.86 15.32 -1.34
C ASP A 259 10.92 13.94 -2.04
N GLY A 260 10.51 12.87 -1.33
CA GLY A 260 10.56 11.49 -1.83
C GLY A 260 11.96 10.86 -1.85
N VAL A 261 12.97 11.55 -1.30
CA VAL A 261 14.36 11.08 -1.23
C VAL A 261 14.76 10.82 0.22
N LEU A 262 15.23 9.60 0.46
CA LEU A 262 15.77 9.20 1.76
C LEU A 262 17.13 9.86 2.00
N VAL A 263 17.18 10.75 3.00
CA VAL A 263 18.42 11.40 3.41
C VAL A 263 19.12 10.56 4.49
N THR A 264 20.33 10.09 4.18
CA THR A 264 21.16 9.27 5.09
C THR A 264 22.47 9.96 5.49
N ASN A 265 22.72 11.21 5.09
CA ASN A 265 23.96 11.89 5.45
C ASN A 265 23.89 12.50 6.86
N HIS A 266 24.73 12.03 7.79
CA HIS A 266 24.78 12.52 9.17
C HIS A 266 24.93 14.05 9.32
N LYS A 267 25.64 14.75 8.41
CA LYS A 267 25.74 16.22 8.48
C LYS A 267 24.40 16.89 8.16
N LYS A 268 23.69 16.36 7.16
CA LYS A 268 22.37 16.86 6.76
C LYS A 268 21.33 16.55 7.83
N LEU A 269 21.32 15.31 8.35
CA LEU A 269 20.43 14.88 9.43
C LEU A 269 20.58 15.75 10.69
N ARG A 270 21.82 15.94 11.16
CA ARG A 270 22.11 16.83 12.29
C ARG A 270 21.62 18.25 12.04
N LYS A 271 21.87 18.83 10.87
CA LYS A 271 21.41 20.19 10.54
C LYS A 271 19.89 20.28 10.54
N TYR A 272 19.19 19.27 10.03
CA TYR A 272 17.73 19.26 10.05
C TYR A 272 17.20 19.18 11.47
N TYR A 273 17.71 18.25 12.30
CA TYR A 273 17.26 18.09 13.67
C TYR A 273 17.60 19.28 14.58
N LEU A 274 18.81 19.83 14.47
CA LEU A 274 19.24 21.02 15.23
C LEU A 274 18.43 22.28 14.91
N ARG A 275 17.87 22.38 13.70
CA ARG A 275 17.05 23.54 13.29
C ARG A 275 15.58 23.41 13.70
N SER A 276 15.08 22.19 13.92
CA SER A 276 13.66 21.94 14.18
C SER A 276 13.38 21.63 15.64
N TRP A 277 13.70 20.41 16.09
CA TRP A 277 13.15 19.83 17.33
C TRP A 277 14.17 19.69 18.46
N PHE A 278 15.47 19.75 18.18
CA PHE A 278 16.51 19.49 19.18
C PHE A 278 16.44 20.36 20.43
N LEU A 279 16.15 21.67 20.27
CA LEU A 279 16.04 22.58 21.41
C LEU A 279 14.92 22.17 22.35
N PHE A 280 13.75 21.85 21.79
CA PHE A 280 12.59 21.38 22.56
C PHE A 280 12.87 20.06 23.27
N ASP A 281 13.59 19.14 22.61
CA ASP A 281 13.95 17.85 23.17
C ASP A 281 14.92 17.96 24.34
N ILE A 282 15.92 18.84 24.26
CA ILE A 282 16.85 19.08 25.36
C ILE A 282 16.14 19.70 26.56
N VAL A 283 15.39 20.77 26.34
CA VAL A 283 14.75 21.50 27.45
C VAL A 283 13.71 20.61 28.16
N SER A 284 13.02 19.75 27.41
CA SER A 284 12.07 18.78 27.98
C SER A 284 12.72 17.52 28.58
N SER A 285 14.02 17.26 28.33
CA SER A 285 14.79 16.13 28.91
C SER A 285 15.61 16.51 30.13
N PHE A 286 15.64 17.78 30.48
CA PHE A 286 16.51 18.24 31.54
C PHE A 286 16.04 17.75 32.92
N PRO A 287 16.95 17.21 33.75
CA PRO A 287 16.60 16.63 35.05
C PRO A 287 16.45 17.71 36.12
N TYR A 288 15.38 18.50 36.04
CA TYR A 288 15.09 19.60 36.98
C TYR A 288 15.02 19.14 38.45
N ASP A 289 14.67 17.88 38.69
CA ASP A 289 14.53 17.29 40.03
C ASP A 289 15.85 17.15 40.82
N LEU A 290 17.00 17.15 40.14
CA LEU A 290 18.31 17.00 40.79
C LEU A 290 18.77 18.28 41.50
N PHE A 291 18.14 19.43 41.17
CA PHE A 291 18.47 20.70 41.79
C PHE A 291 17.75 20.85 43.13
N SER A 292 18.41 20.46 44.21
CA SER A 292 17.94 20.77 45.56
C SER A 292 18.26 22.22 45.90
N VAL A 293 17.23 23.08 46.02
CA VAL A 293 17.39 24.50 46.36
C VAL A 293 16.65 24.83 47.65
N SER A 294 17.34 25.45 48.62
CA SER A 294 16.79 25.78 49.94
C SER A 294 15.70 26.87 49.95
N LYS A 295 15.57 27.68 48.89
CA LYS A 295 14.56 28.76 48.82
C LYS A 295 13.23 28.22 48.28
N LYS A 296 12.16 28.34 49.08
CA LYS A 296 10.79 27.94 48.70
C LYS A 296 10.31 28.52 47.36
N ASN A 297 10.60 29.80 47.09
CA ASN A 297 10.21 30.44 45.82
C ASN A 297 10.95 29.84 44.61
N VAL A 298 12.21 29.41 44.78
CA VAL A 298 12.98 28.76 43.72
C VAL A 298 12.52 27.31 43.53
N LEU A 299 12.14 26.62 44.62
CA LEU A 299 11.53 25.30 44.57
C LEU A 299 10.23 25.29 43.73
N ILE A 300 9.39 26.32 43.87
CA ILE A 300 8.16 26.48 43.07
C ILE A 300 8.49 26.63 41.59
N VAL A 301 9.49 27.44 41.24
CA VAL A 301 9.95 27.59 39.85
C VAL A 301 10.47 26.26 39.29
N ILE A 302 11.28 25.52 40.06
CA ILE A 302 11.78 24.19 39.65
C ILE A 302 10.62 23.20 39.43
N LYS A 303 9.60 23.22 40.29
CA LYS A 303 8.38 22.41 40.13
C LYS A 303 7.61 22.79 38.86
N LEU A 304 7.47 24.07 38.54
CA LEU A 304 6.79 24.55 37.33
C LEU A 304 7.56 24.23 36.04
N LEU A 305 8.90 24.18 36.07
CA LEU A 305 9.71 23.78 34.91
C LEU A 305 9.44 22.33 34.46
N LYS A 306 8.87 21.49 35.33
CA LYS A 306 8.42 20.13 34.94
C LYS A 306 7.30 20.15 33.90
N ILE A 307 6.51 21.21 33.85
CA ILE A 307 5.45 21.39 32.85
C ILE A 307 6.03 21.44 31.43
N ILE A 308 7.29 21.86 31.26
CA ILE A 308 7.97 21.84 29.96
C ILE A 308 8.07 20.41 29.40
N ARG A 309 8.00 19.37 30.24
CA ARG A 309 7.95 17.97 29.78
C ARG A 309 6.70 17.64 28.98
N ILE A 310 5.59 18.37 29.19
CA ILE A 310 4.35 18.20 28.43
C ILE A 310 4.56 18.58 26.96
N MET A 311 5.52 19.46 26.63
CA MET A 311 5.86 19.77 25.24
C MET A 311 6.29 18.53 24.42
N ARG A 312 6.68 17.43 25.07
CA ARG A 312 6.94 16.16 24.38
C ARG A 312 5.70 15.55 23.75
N LEU A 313 4.52 15.89 24.25
CA LEU A 313 3.27 15.47 23.62
C LEU A 313 3.13 16.05 22.19
N ILE A 314 3.86 17.12 21.85
CA ILE A 314 3.91 17.64 20.48
C ILE A 314 4.51 16.60 19.52
N LYS A 315 5.41 15.72 19.96
CA LYS A 315 5.94 14.63 19.11
C LYS A 315 4.86 13.62 18.71
N VAL A 316 3.81 13.50 19.52
CA VAL A 316 2.66 12.63 19.23
C VAL A 316 1.90 13.12 18.01
N SER A 317 1.88 14.43 17.76
CA SER A 317 1.20 15.00 16.58
C SER A 317 1.75 14.47 15.26
N GLN A 318 3.04 14.11 15.19
CA GLN A 318 3.66 13.55 13.99
C GLN A 318 3.18 12.12 13.73
N VAL A 319 3.04 11.32 14.78
CA VAL A 319 2.53 9.95 14.70
C VAL A 319 1.02 9.95 14.43
N ILE A 320 0.28 10.90 15.01
CA ILE A 320 -1.15 11.07 14.78
C ILE A 320 -1.42 11.33 13.30
N LEU A 321 -0.66 12.22 12.65
CA LEU A 321 -0.84 12.53 11.22
C LEU A 321 -0.71 11.30 10.32
N ASP A 322 0.21 10.39 10.65
CA ASP A 322 0.39 9.14 9.90
C ASP A 322 -0.70 8.10 10.22
N LEU A 323 -1.32 8.18 11.40
CA LEU A 323 -2.44 7.33 11.83
C LEU A 323 -3.81 7.83 11.38
N ILE A 324 -3.93 9.06 10.84
CA ILE A 324 -5.21 9.62 10.37
C ILE A 324 -5.87 8.76 9.28
N GLY A 325 -5.11 7.90 8.60
CA GLY A 325 -5.65 6.93 7.64
C GLY A 325 -6.50 5.81 8.27
N HIS A 326 -6.43 5.61 9.59
CA HIS A 326 -7.18 4.57 10.30
C HIS A 326 -8.20 5.19 11.27
N SER A 327 -9.43 5.37 10.78
CA SER A 327 -10.55 6.05 11.46
C SER A 327 -10.82 5.59 12.90
N PHE A 328 -10.59 4.32 13.22
CA PHE A 328 -10.75 3.81 14.60
C PHE A 328 -9.63 4.26 15.54
N THR A 329 -8.38 4.29 15.06
CA THR A 329 -7.23 4.69 15.88
C THR A 329 -7.26 6.17 16.24
N THR A 330 -7.80 7.00 15.35
CA THR A 330 -7.98 8.44 15.61
C THR A 330 -9.02 8.68 16.70
N LEU A 331 -10.16 7.98 16.68
CA LEU A 331 -11.19 8.08 17.72
C LEU A 331 -10.65 7.69 19.09
N MET A 332 -9.95 6.55 19.18
CA MET A 332 -9.30 6.11 20.42
C MET A 332 -8.31 7.17 20.94
N GLY A 333 -7.54 7.79 20.03
CA GLY A 333 -6.65 8.90 20.38
C GLY A 333 -7.38 10.11 20.96
N TRP A 334 -8.50 10.53 20.37
CA TRP A 334 -9.32 11.65 20.88
C TRP A 334 -9.98 11.33 22.21
N PHE A 335 -10.46 10.10 22.40
CA PHE A 335 -11.01 9.63 23.67
C PHE A 335 -9.95 9.65 24.78
N MET A 336 -8.74 9.15 24.50
CA MET A 336 -7.62 9.21 25.44
C MET A 336 -7.24 10.66 25.79
N LEU A 337 -7.27 11.58 24.83
CA LEU A 337 -7.06 13.01 25.08
C LEU A 337 -8.16 13.60 25.96
N PHE A 338 -9.42 13.22 25.76
CA PHE A 338 -10.55 13.65 26.60
C PHE A 338 -10.36 13.21 28.06
N CYS A 339 -10.02 11.93 28.28
CA CYS A 339 -9.70 11.42 29.62
C CYS A 339 -8.53 12.16 30.25
N LEU A 340 -7.50 12.49 29.46
CA LEU A 340 -6.34 13.24 29.93
C LEU A 340 -6.69 14.68 30.31
N CYS A 341 -7.53 15.37 29.53
CA CYS A 341 -8.07 16.68 29.86
C CYS A 341 -8.87 16.64 31.17
N GLY A 342 -9.73 15.63 31.35
CA GLY A 342 -10.46 15.42 32.60
C GLY A 342 -9.52 15.23 33.80
N HIS A 343 -8.45 14.43 33.63
CA HIS A 343 -7.42 14.25 34.64
C HIS A 343 -6.69 15.56 35.00
N TRP A 344 -6.30 16.37 33.99
CA TRP A 344 -5.64 17.66 34.22
C TRP A 344 -6.56 18.66 34.92
N MET A 345 -7.82 18.75 34.50
CA MET A 345 -8.80 19.62 35.15
C MET A 345 -9.04 19.18 36.61
N ALA A 346 -9.06 17.88 36.90
CA ALA A 346 -9.15 17.37 38.27
C ALA A 346 -7.94 17.76 39.12
N CYS A 347 -6.72 17.69 38.57
CA CYS A 347 -5.50 18.10 39.27
C CYS A 347 -5.51 19.61 39.56
N VAL A 348 -5.90 20.44 38.59
CA VAL A 348 -6.02 21.90 38.77
C VAL A 348 -7.12 22.23 39.79
N TRP A 349 -8.27 21.55 39.72
CA TRP A 349 -9.38 21.72 40.65
C TRP A 349 -8.96 21.45 42.10
N TYR A 350 -8.17 20.40 42.33
CA TYR A 350 -7.61 20.11 43.65
C TYR A 350 -6.62 21.18 44.12
N VAL A 351 -5.72 21.62 43.23
CA VAL A 351 -4.72 22.66 43.54
C VAL A 351 -5.37 24.00 43.92
N ILE A 352 -6.47 24.38 43.27
CA ILE A 352 -7.21 25.61 43.62
C ILE A 352 -7.73 25.51 45.05
N ALA A 353 -8.39 24.41 45.41
CA ALA A 353 -8.90 24.25 46.77
C ALA A 353 -7.78 24.15 47.83
N SER A 354 -6.73 23.37 47.58
CA SER A 354 -5.68 23.12 48.56
C SER A 354 -4.74 24.31 48.78
N ASN A 355 -4.37 25.03 47.71
CA ASN A 355 -3.34 26.08 47.78
C ASN A 355 -3.89 27.51 47.80
N ILE A 356 -5.15 27.73 47.40
CA ILE A 356 -5.75 29.07 47.36
C ILE A 356 -6.83 29.20 48.44
N ASP A 357 -7.82 28.31 48.44
CA ASP A 357 -9.01 28.50 49.30
C ASP A 357 -8.82 28.04 50.75
N VAL A 358 -8.10 26.94 50.99
CA VAL A 358 -7.79 26.47 52.35
C VAL A 358 -6.91 27.46 53.13
N PRO A 359 -5.81 28.01 52.57
CA PRO A 359 -4.99 29.01 53.27
C PRO A 359 -5.72 30.36 53.50
N ALA A 360 -6.70 30.68 52.66
CA ALA A 360 -7.54 31.87 52.81
C ALA A 360 -8.65 31.72 53.88
N VAL A 361 -8.76 30.56 54.53
CA VAL A 361 -9.81 30.24 55.53
C VAL A 361 -11.24 30.40 54.93
N ASN A 362 -11.39 30.06 53.65
CA ASN A 362 -12.69 30.08 52.98
C ASN A 362 -13.51 28.85 53.37
N ASN A 363 -14.35 28.96 54.41
CA ASN A 363 -15.18 27.86 54.96
C ASN A 363 -16.18 27.23 53.96
N ASN A 364 -16.26 27.74 52.73
CA ASN A 364 -17.22 27.32 51.69
C ASN A 364 -16.57 26.59 50.50
N SER A 365 -15.26 26.33 50.50
CA SER A 365 -14.64 25.55 49.41
C SER A 365 -15.21 24.13 49.32
N TRP A 366 -15.22 23.57 48.11
CA TRP A 366 -15.71 22.20 47.87
C TRP A 366 -14.96 21.15 48.69
N LEU A 367 -13.65 21.33 48.92
CA LEU A 367 -12.83 20.39 49.69
C LEU A 367 -13.20 20.40 51.18
N ILE A 368 -13.60 21.56 51.71
CA ILE A 368 -14.06 21.71 53.09
C ILE A 368 -15.49 21.18 53.23
N SER A 369 -16.31 21.31 52.19
CA SER A 369 -17.65 20.69 52.14
C SER A 369 -17.60 19.17 52.35
N LEU A 370 -16.58 18.50 51.82
CA LEU A 370 -16.37 17.06 52.03
C LEU A 370 -16.07 16.68 53.49
N MET A 371 -15.67 17.64 54.34
CA MET A 371 -15.48 17.42 55.78
C MET A 371 -16.75 17.66 56.57
N LYS A 372 -17.66 18.52 56.08
CA LYS A 372 -18.88 18.93 56.79
C LYS A 372 -19.85 17.78 57.03
N ASP A 373 -19.68 16.65 56.33
CA ASP A 373 -20.36 15.39 56.60
C ASP A 373 -19.98 14.73 57.95
N GLY A 374 -19.13 15.38 58.76
CA GLY A 374 -18.83 14.99 60.15
C GLY A 374 -17.84 13.82 60.31
N LYS A 375 -17.30 13.30 59.21
CA LYS A 375 -16.44 12.09 59.19
C LYS A 375 -14.93 12.38 59.37
N TYR A 376 -14.47 13.61 59.18
CA TYR A 376 -13.03 13.94 59.16
C TYR A 376 -12.72 15.22 59.94
N LYS A 377 -11.61 15.26 60.69
CA LYS A 377 -11.20 16.41 61.51
C LYS A 377 -10.19 17.32 60.80
N SER A 378 -9.42 16.77 59.86
CA SER A 378 -8.46 17.48 59.02
C SER A 378 -8.54 17.03 57.56
N ILE A 379 -8.11 17.89 56.64
CA ILE A 379 -7.92 17.53 55.20
C ILE A 379 -7.08 16.26 55.10
N ASN A 380 -6.04 16.16 55.93
CA ASN A 380 -5.11 15.04 55.90
C ASN A 380 -5.73 13.69 56.27
N ASP A 381 -6.86 13.69 56.99
CA ASP A 381 -7.57 12.46 57.40
C ASP A 381 -8.37 11.84 56.24
N ILE A 382 -8.71 12.64 55.21
CA ILE A 382 -9.40 12.15 54.02
C ILE A 382 -8.40 11.34 53.19
N SER A 383 -8.74 10.11 52.82
CA SER A 383 -7.87 9.28 51.98
C SER A 383 -7.58 9.97 50.64
N LEU A 384 -6.34 9.79 50.15
CA LEU A 384 -5.88 10.40 48.89
C LEU A 384 -6.72 9.95 47.68
N SER A 385 -7.18 8.70 47.69
CA SER A 385 -8.11 8.16 46.70
C SER A 385 -9.43 8.91 46.67
N THR A 386 -10.03 9.19 47.83
CA THR A 386 -11.30 9.95 47.91
C THR A 386 -11.11 11.36 47.36
N ARG A 387 -10.01 12.05 47.72
CA ARG A 387 -9.75 13.41 47.20
C ARG A 387 -9.61 13.42 45.68
N TYR A 388 -8.85 12.47 45.12
CA TYR A 388 -8.63 12.37 43.68
C TYR A 388 -9.92 12.00 42.94
N ILE A 389 -10.64 10.97 43.40
CA ILE A 389 -11.87 10.50 42.75
C ILE A 389 -12.94 11.59 42.80
N SER A 390 -13.10 12.30 43.91
CA SER A 390 -14.04 13.43 44.00
C SER A 390 -13.67 14.58 43.06
N ALA A 391 -12.37 14.91 42.93
CA ALA A 391 -11.92 15.92 41.98
C ALA A 391 -12.12 15.50 40.51
N LEU A 392 -11.82 14.23 40.20
CA LEU A 392 -12.04 13.65 38.88
C LEU A 392 -13.53 13.56 38.54
N TYR A 393 -14.38 13.24 39.51
CA TYR A 393 -15.83 13.24 39.36
C TYR A 393 -16.36 14.63 39.00
N TYR A 394 -15.89 15.69 39.67
CA TYR A 394 -16.25 17.05 39.28
C TYR A 394 -15.78 17.39 37.86
N ALA A 395 -14.52 17.11 37.53
CA ALA A 395 -13.97 17.37 36.21
C ALA A 395 -14.73 16.58 35.12
N ALA A 396 -15.02 15.31 35.34
CA ALA A 396 -15.75 14.46 34.41
C ALA A 396 -17.18 14.96 34.20
N THR A 397 -17.91 15.30 35.26
CA THR A 397 -19.30 15.79 35.16
C THR A 397 -19.40 17.18 34.56
N SER A 398 -18.38 18.02 34.72
CA SER A 398 -18.28 19.32 34.05
C SER A 398 -17.87 19.18 32.57
N LEU A 399 -16.98 18.24 32.24
CA LEU A 399 -16.50 18.02 30.87
C LEU A 399 -17.53 17.30 30.00
N SER A 400 -18.33 16.40 30.59
CA SER A 400 -19.45 15.71 29.94
C SER A 400 -20.76 16.52 29.96
N THR A 401 -20.75 17.74 30.50
CA THR A 401 -21.91 18.64 30.60
C THR A 401 -23.09 18.13 31.45
N ILE A 402 -22.91 17.05 32.23
CA ILE A 402 -23.97 16.48 33.08
C ILE A 402 -24.24 17.34 34.32
N GLY A 403 -23.18 17.74 35.03
CA GLY A 403 -23.29 18.69 36.14
C GLY A 403 -24.23 18.31 37.31
N PHE A 404 -24.09 17.12 37.91
CA PHE A 404 -24.95 16.64 39.00
C PHE A 404 -25.07 17.57 40.24
N GLY A 405 -24.10 18.48 40.45
CA GLY A 405 -24.17 19.49 41.52
C GLY A 405 -23.74 19.06 42.92
N ASN A 406 -23.45 17.78 43.14
CA ASN A 406 -22.98 17.26 44.44
C ASN A 406 -21.63 17.84 44.88
N ILE A 407 -20.76 18.14 43.91
CA ILE A 407 -19.52 18.91 44.10
C ILE A 407 -19.64 20.10 43.16
N ALA A 408 -19.63 21.31 43.71
CA ALA A 408 -19.90 22.53 42.97
C ALA A 408 -18.93 23.66 43.36
N PRO A 409 -18.64 24.59 42.43
CA PRO A 409 -17.82 25.75 42.70
C PRO A 409 -18.54 26.79 43.55
N ASN A 410 -17.98 27.08 44.72
CA ASN A 410 -18.54 28.01 45.69
C ASN A 410 -17.72 29.29 45.78
N THR A 411 -16.40 29.19 45.72
CA THR A 411 -15.48 30.34 45.81
C THR A 411 -15.35 31.08 44.46
N PHE A 412 -14.84 32.31 44.49
CA PHE A 412 -14.65 33.10 43.26
C PHE A 412 -13.68 32.41 42.29
N ALA A 413 -12.57 31.88 42.80
CA ALA A 413 -11.57 31.16 42.00
C ALA A 413 -12.15 29.85 41.43
N GLU A 414 -12.88 29.09 42.25
CA GLU A 414 -13.57 27.87 41.82
C GLU A 414 -14.59 28.16 40.71
N LYS A 415 -15.36 29.27 40.81
CA LYS A 415 -16.36 29.65 39.79
C LYS A 415 -15.73 30.05 38.46
N ILE A 416 -14.63 30.83 38.48
CA ILE A 416 -13.90 31.16 37.25
C ILE A 416 -13.38 29.89 36.57
N PHE A 417 -12.77 28.99 37.35
CA PHE A 417 -12.28 27.73 36.82
C PHE A 417 -13.42 26.84 36.29
N GLY A 418 -14.57 26.80 36.97
CA GLY A 418 -15.77 26.11 36.51
C GLY A 418 -16.25 26.63 35.15
N ILE A 419 -16.34 27.95 34.97
CA ILE A 419 -16.71 28.56 33.68
C ILE A 419 -15.73 28.15 32.57
N VAL A 420 -14.43 28.22 32.83
CA VAL A 420 -13.40 27.80 31.86
C VAL A 420 -13.52 26.32 31.51
N THR A 421 -13.73 25.46 32.52
CA THR A 421 -13.87 24.01 32.34
C THR A 421 -15.12 23.67 31.55
N MET A 422 -16.24 24.35 31.79
CA MET A 422 -17.48 24.18 31.03
C MET A 422 -17.32 24.59 29.55
N ILE A 423 -16.66 25.72 29.27
CA ILE A 423 -16.39 26.15 27.88
C ILE A 423 -15.51 25.13 27.14
N LEU A 424 -14.43 24.69 27.78
CA LEU A 424 -13.53 23.69 27.19
C LEU A 424 -14.22 22.32 27.03
N GLY A 425 -15.06 21.93 27.98
CA GLY A 425 -15.87 20.71 27.90
C GLY A 425 -16.85 20.73 26.74
N CYS A 426 -17.59 21.82 26.57
CA CYS A 426 -18.53 21.98 25.45
C CYS A 426 -17.80 21.88 24.09
N LEU A 427 -16.65 22.54 23.94
CA LEU A 427 -15.84 22.47 22.72
C LEU A 427 -15.28 21.05 22.46
N ALA A 428 -14.76 20.39 23.50
CA ALA A 428 -14.23 19.04 23.40
C ALA A 428 -15.32 18.02 23.03
N TYR A 429 -16.49 18.11 23.67
CA TYR A 429 -17.63 17.24 23.41
C TYR A 429 -18.15 17.40 21.98
N ALA A 430 -18.37 18.64 21.52
CA ALA A 430 -18.79 18.93 20.15
C ALA A 430 -17.80 18.39 19.12
N PHE A 431 -16.49 18.51 19.38
CA PHE A 431 -15.46 17.98 18.50
C PHE A 431 -15.47 16.44 18.44
N ILE A 432 -15.52 15.75 19.59
CA ILE A 432 -15.54 14.28 19.64
C ILE A 432 -16.77 13.73 18.93
N PHE A 433 -17.95 14.30 19.18
CA PHE A 433 -19.18 13.92 18.49
C PHE A 433 -19.08 14.14 16.97
N GLY A 434 -18.47 15.26 16.56
CA GLY A 434 -18.16 15.52 15.14
C GLY A 434 -17.24 14.46 14.51
N GLN A 435 -16.23 13.98 15.25
CA GLN A 435 -15.36 12.91 14.76
C GLN A 435 -16.09 11.56 14.66
N VAL A 436 -16.93 11.21 15.64
CA VAL A 436 -17.75 9.99 15.58
C VAL A 436 -18.64 10.01 14.33
N ASN A 437 -19.33 11.13 14.07
CA ASN A 437 -20.16 11.27 12.87
C ASN A 437 -19.35 11.17 11.56
N ASN A 438 -18.16 11.75 11.50
CA ASN A 438 -17.27 11.62 10.34
C ASN A 438 -16.87 10.16 10.09
N ILE A 439 -16.59 9.40 11.15
CA ILE A 439 -16.24 7.98 11.04
C ILE A 439 -17.44 7.17 10.55
N ILE A 440 -18.62 7.38 11.14
CA ILE A 440 -19.86 6.71 10.70
C ILE A 440 -20.12 7.01 9.21
N PHE A 441 -19.93 8.26 8.79
CA PHE A 441 -20.08 8.65 7.39
C PHE A 441 -19.05 7.95 6.49
N GLN A 442 -17.78 7.90 6.88
CA GLN A 442 -16.73 7.22 6.13
C GLN A 442 -16.97 5.70 6.01
N LEU A 443 -17.33 5.04 7.11
CA LEU A 443 -17.64 3.60 7.11
C LEU A 443 -18.85 3.29 6.23
N SER A 444 -19.83 4.19 6.22
CA SER A 444 -21.05 4.02 5.42
C SER A 444 -20.91 4.56 3.99
N GLN A 445 -19.78 5.17 3.62
CA GLN A 445 -19.66 5.93 2.37
C GLN A 445 -19.99 5.04 1.16
N SER A 446 -19.30 3.92 1.01
CA SER A 446 -19.47 3.05 -0.15
C SER A 446 -20.90 2.48 -0.20
N LYS A 447 -21.47 2.08 0.96
CA LYS A 447 -22.86 1.61 1.06
C LYS A 447 -23.86 2.71 0.65
N ASN A 448 -23.64 3.94 1.10
CA ASN A 448 -24.49 5.08 0.77
C ASN A 448 -24.42 5.43 -0.73
N GLU A 449 -23.24 5.36 -1.34
CA GLU A 449 -23.06 5.52 -2.79
C GLU A 449 -23.87 4.46 -3.56
N HIS A 450 -23.81 3.20 -3.14
CA HIS A 450 -24.62 2.13 -3.75
C HIS A 450 -26.12 2.34 -3.58
N LEU A 451 -26.56 2.68 -2.37
CA LEU A 451 -27.98 2.98 -2.11
C LEU A 451 -28.46 4.19 -2.92
N SER A 452 -27.60 5.18 -3.17
CA SER A 452 -27.89 6.31 -4.06
C SER A 452 -28.09 5.84 -5.50
N GLN A 453 -27.17 5.03 -6.05
CA GLN A 453 -27.30 4.47 -7.40
C GLN A 453 -28.58 3.64 -7.56
N LEU A 454 -28.91 2.80 -6.58
CA LEU A 454 -30.11 1.99 -6.58
C LEU A 454 -31.39 2.85 -6.52
N ARG A 455 -31.36 3.95 -5.75
CA ARG A 455 -32.46 4.93 -5.70
C ARG A 455 -32.64 5.63 -7.04
N GLU A 456 -31.56 6.04 -7.70
CA GLU A 456 -31.59 6.63 -9.04
C GLU A 456 -32.15 5.65 -10.08
N LEU A 457 -31.74 4.38 -10.04
CA LEU A 457 -32.30 3.33 -10.89
C LEU A 457 -33.81 3.16 -10.67
N ARG A 458 -34.27 3.14 -9.41
CA ARG A 458 -35.70 3.05 -9.09
C ARG A 458 -36.49 4.26 -9.59
N GLN A 459 -35.93 5.46 -9.46
CA GLN A 459 -36.54 6.68 -10.02
C GLN A 459 -36.60 6.61 -11.55
N PHE A 460 -35.54 6.16 -12.21
CA PHE A 460 -35.51 5.92 -13.65
C PHE A 460 -36.59 4.92 -14.08
N ASN A 461 -36.69 3.79 -13.38
CA ASN A 461 -37.70 2.76 -13.63
C ASN A 461 -39.13 3.29 -13.48
N ALA A 462 -39.37 4.15 -12.49
CA ALA A 462 -40.66 4.80 -12.25
C ALA A 462 -41.00 5.84 -13.34
N LEU A 463 -40.03 6.68 -13.71
CA LEU A 463 -40.20 7.74 -14.70
C LEU A 463 -40.56 7.18 -16.08
N TYR A 464 -39.85 6.14 -16.52
CA TYR A 464 -40.06 5.52 -17.84
C TYR A 464 -41.06 4.36 -17.82
N LYS A 465 -41.68 4.06 -16.67
CA LYS A 465 -42.65 2.97 -16.49
C LYS A 465 -42.13 1.62 -17.02
N ILE A 466 -40.89 1.28 -16.64
CA ILE A 466 -40.24 0.05 -17.07
C ILE A 466 -41.01 -1.18 -16.54
N PRO A 467 -41.26 -2.22 -17.36
CA PRO A 467 -41.92 -3.46 -16.94
C PRO A 467 -41.28 -4.10 -15.72
N LYS A 468 -42.08 -4.82 -14.92
CA LYS A 468 -41.63 -5.42 -13.65
C LYS A 468 -40.45 -6.37 -13.86
N ASP A 469 -40.47 -7.19 -14.90
CA ASP A 469 -39.44 -8.20 -15.16
C ASP A 469 -38.05 -7.58 -15.42
N ILE A 470 -38.00 -6.49 -16.18
CA ILE A 470 -36.74 -5.79 -16.47
C ILE A 470 -36.26 -5.02 -15.23
N ARG A 471 -37.21 -4.47 -14.46
CA ARG A 471 -36.90 -3.74 -13.23
C ARG A 471 -36.26 -4.65 -12.18
N THR A 472 -36.87 -5.80 -11.90
CA THR A 472 -36.33 -6.77 -10.92
C THR A 472 -34.97 -7.28 -11.36
N LEU A 473 -34.80 -7.55 -12.67
CA LEU A 473 -33.51 -7.95 -13.22
C LEU A 473 -32.43 -6.88 -13.01
N ALA A 474 -32.73 -5.62 -13.34
CA ALA A 474 -31.78 -4.51 -13.19
C ALA A 474 -31.42 -4.24 -11.72
N GLU A 475 -32.39 -4.31 -10.81
CA GLU A 475 -32.14 -4.14 -9.38
C GLU A 475 -31.30 -5.29 -8.81
N ASN A 476 -31.63 -6.54 -9.13
CA ASN A 476 -30.87 -7.73 -8.71
C ASN A 476 -29.43 -7.68 -9.24
N TYR A 477 -29.24 -7.25 -10.49
CA TYR A 477 -27.92 -7.06 -11.08
C TYR A 477 -27.08 -6.06 -10.26
N CYS A 478 -27.64 -4.90 -9.91
CA CYS A 478 -26.95 -3.89 -9.12
C CYS A 478 -26.59 -4.41 -7.72
N ILE A 479 -27.53 -5.06 -7.03
CA ILE A 479 -27.33 -5.59 -5.67
C ILE A 479 -26.23 -6.66 -5.66
N ALA A 480 -26.29 -7.59 -6.60
CA ALA A 480 -25.34 -8.70 -6.61
C ALA A 480 -23.96 -8.28 -7.12
N THR A 481 -23.88 -7.31 -8.05
CA THR A 481 -22.60 -6.68 -8.42
C THR A 481 -21.95 -6.00 -7.21
N TRP A 482 -22.73 -5.33 -6.37
CA TRP A 482 -22.23 -4.74 -5.13
C TRP A 482 -21.70 -5.76 -4.13
N GLN A 483 -22.37 -6.91 -3.97
CA GLN A 483 -21.94 -7.96 -3.05
C GLN A 483 -20.54 -8.50 -3.38
N VAL A 484 -20.24 -8.61 -4.68
CA VAL A 484 -18.95 -9.11 -5.19
C VAL A 484 -17.88 -8.03 -5.18
N THR A 485 -18.18 -6.85 -5.72
CA THR A 485 -17.20 -5.77 -5.87
C THR A 485 -17.00 -4.95 -4.60
N LYS A 486 -17.91 -5.02 -3.62
CA LYS A 486 -17.93 -4.17 -2.42
C LYS A 486 -17.82 -2.66 -2.74
N GLY A 487 -18.26 -2.25 -3.94
CA GLY A 487 -18.20 -0.86 -4.39
C GLY A 487 -16.91 -0.43 -5.04
N THR A 488 -15.98 -1.34 -5.32
CA THR A 488 -14.76 -0.97 -6.04
C THR A 488 -14.99 -0.95 -7.54
N ASP A 489 -14.75 0.22 -8.14
CA ASP A 489 -14.73 0.41 -9.59
C ASP A 489 -13.33 0.05 -10.15
N GLU A 490 -13.24 -1.10 -10.80
CA GLU A 490 -12.00 -1.63 -11.40
C GLU A 490 -11.41 -0.67 -12.45
N GLU A 491 -12.25 -0.01 -13.25
CA GLU A 491 -11.79 0.87 -14.32
C GLU A 491 -11.20 2.16 -13.74
N LYS A 492 -11.90 2.77 -12.78
CA LYS A 492 -11.42 3.98 -12.10
C LYS A 492 -10.09 3.75 -11.38
N ILE A 493 -9.92 2.58 -10.75
CA ILE A 493 -8.67 2.21 -10.08
C ILE A 493 -7.55 2.02 -11.11
N THR A 494 -7.79 1.26 -12.18
CA THR A 494 -6.76 0.99 -13.20
C THR A 494 -6.33 2.25 -13.94
N GLN A 495 -7.23 3.21 -14.17
CA GLN A 495 -6.90 4.52 -14.77
C GLN A 495 -6.06 5.44 -13.86
N SER A 496 -6.17 5.30 -12.53
CA SER A 496 -5.40 6.10 -11.57
C SER A 496 -3.91 5.71 -11.49
N ILE A 497 -3.56 4.55 -12.03
CA ILE A 497 -2.24 3.92 -11.89
C ILE A 497 -1.43 4.10 -13.20
N PRO A 498 -0.09 4.26 -13.14
CA PRO A 498 0.73 4.32 -14.35
C PRO A 498 0.63 3.05 -15.20
N ARG A 499 0.63 3.22 -16.54
CA ARG A 499 0.46 2.13 -17.54
C ARG A 499 1.31 0.89 -17.30
N SER A 500 2.54 1.03 -16.79
CA SER A 500 3.41 -0.12 -16.51
C SER A 500 2.87 -0.99 -15.38
N LEU A 501 2.37 -0.38 -14.32
CA LEU A 501 1.80 -1.09 -13.18
C LEU A 501 0.37 -1.56 -13.49
N GLN A 502 -0.37 -0.82 -14.32
CA GLN A 502 -1.65 -1.26 -14.87
C GLN A 502 -1.50 -2.59 -15.62
N SER A 503 -0.53 -2.71 -16.54
CA SER A 503 -0.27 -3.97 -17.26
C SER A 503 0.01 -5.14 -16.32
N ASP A 504 0.80 -4.92 -15.27
CA ASP A 504 1.12 -5.96 -14.28
C ASP A 504 -0.10 -6.35 -13.44
N LEU A 505 -0.93 -5.38 -13.05
CA LEU A 505 -2.16 -5.60 -12.28
C LEU A 505 -3.20 -6.36 -13.13
N CYS A 506 -3.48 -5.89 -14.35
CA CYS A 506 -4.40 -6.56 -15.26
C CYS A 506 -3.91 -7.97 -15.63
N PHE A 507 -2.59 -8.18 -15.77
CA PHE A 507 -2.02 -9.51 -16.00
C PHE A 507 -2.28 -10.45 -14.82
N HIS A 508 -2.31 -9.93 -13.58
CA HIS A 508 -2.66 -10.72 -12.41
C HIS A 508 -4.17 -11.01 -12.34
N ILE A 509 -5.01 -10.00 -12.56
CA ILE A 509 -6.48 -10.14 -12.54
C ILE A 509 -6.96 -11.17 -13.57
N HIS A 510 -6.44 -11.11 -14.80
CA HIS A 510 -6.81 -12.03 -15.88
C HIS A 510 -5.88 -13.26 -15.97
N GLY A 511 -5.04 -13.48 -14.96
CA GLY A 511 -3.98 -14.48 -15.00
C GLY A 511 -4.49 -15.91 -15.14
N ASP A 512 -5.69 -16.19 -14.62
CA ASP A 512 -6.27 -17.54 -14.67
C ASP A 512 -6.75 -17.92 -16.08
N VAL A 513 -7.20 -16.94 -16.88
CA VAL A 513 -7.46 -17.14 -18.31
C VAL A 513 -6.19 -17.58 -19.03
N PHE A 514 -5.07 -16.89 -18.78
CA PHE A 514 -3.80 -17.17 -19.46
C PHE A 514 -3.17 -18.52 -19.06
N LYS A 515 -3.52 -19.06 -17.90
CA LYS A 515 -3.07 -20.39 -17.44
C LYS A 515 -3.96 -21.52 -17.94
N ASN A 516 -5.27 -21.30 -18.01
CA ASN A 516 -6.22 -22.33 -18.39
C ASN A 516 -6.25 -22.53 -19.91
N GLU A 517 -6.16 -21.45 -20.67
CA GLU A 517 -6.20 -21.50 -22.12
C GLU A 517 -4.82 -21.77 -22.72
N SER A 518 -4.65 -23.00 -23.24
CA SER A 518 -3.38 -23.50 -23.78
C SER A 518 -2.76 -22.63 -24.88
N VAL A 519 -3.59 -21.85 -25.57
CA VAL A 519 -3.17 -20.97 -26.66
C VAL A 519 -2.29 -19.82 -26.15
N PHE A 520 -2.53 -19.34 -24.93
CA PHE A 520 -1.78 -18.24 -24.35
C PHE A 520 -0.39 -18.64 -23.84
N HIS A 521 -0.14 -19.95 -23.65
CA HIS A 521 1.18 -20.46 -23.27
C HIS A 521 2.27 -20.28 -24.33
N TYR A 522 1.88 -20.08 -25.60
CA TYR A 522 2.82 -19.84 -26.69
C TYR A 522 3.22 -18.36 -26.85
N LEU A 523 2.53 -17.45 -26.16
CA LEU A 523 2.81 -16.02 -26.22
C LEU A 523 3.92 -15.63 -25.24
N SER A 524 4.67 -14.59 -25.59
CA SER A 524 5.65 -14.01 -24.68
C SER A 524 4.94 -13.27 -23.53
N GLU A 525 5.59 -13.21 -22.37
CA GLU A 525 5.05 -12.49 -21.20
C GLU A 525 4.78 -11.01 -21.50
N ASN A 526 5.55 -10.39 -22.40
CA ASN A 526 5.33 -9.02 -22.86
C ASN A 526 4.07 -8.89 -23.71
N ALA A 527 3.78 -9.86 -24.56
CA ALA A 527 2.56 -9.89 -25.34
C ALA A 527 1.34 -10.10 -24.43
N LEU A 528 1.41 -11.01 -23.45
CA LEU A 528 0.34 -11.22 -22.47
C LEU A 528 0.07 -9.97 -21.64
N ARG A 529 1.10 -9.24 -21.19
CA ARG A 529 0.93 -7.94 -20.49
C ARG A 529 0.33 -6.82 -21.35
N ALA A 530 0.57 -6.86 -22.66
CA ALA A 530 -0.02 -5.90 -23.59
C ALA A 530 -1.50 -6.20 -23.79
N LEU A 531 -1.83 -7.49 -23.94
CA LEU A 531 -3.15 -8.05 -24.15
C LEU A 531 -4.04 -7.96 -22.90
N SER A 532 -3.48 -8.17 -21.70
CA SER A 532 -4.23 -8.13 -20.42
C SER A 532 -4.95 -6.82 -20.15
N ARG A 533 -4.47 -5.69 -20.68
CA ARG A 533 -5.12 -4.37 -20.52
C ARG A 533 -6.41 -4.21 -21.33
N TYR A 534 -6.64 -5.07 -22.31
CA TYR A 534 -7.84 -5.04 -23.16
C TYR A 534 -8.90 -6.03 -22.69
N PHE A 535 -8.58 -6.84 -21.69
CA PHE A 535 -9.56 -7.67 -21.01
C PHE A 535 -10.35 -6.83 -20.02
N TRP A 536 -11.64 -7.14 -19.91
CA TRP A 536 -12.47 -6.71 -18.80
C TRP A 536 -13.25 -7.91 -18.28
N THR A 537 -13.70 -7.81 -17.04
CA THR A 537 -14.49 -8.86 -16.39
C THR A 537 -15.97 -8.51 -16.52
N LEU A 538 -16.76 -9.45 -17.02
CA LEU A 538 -18.20 -9.36 -17.11
C LEU A 538 -18.81 -10.40 -16.16
N ARG A 539 -19.87 -9.99 -15.46
CA ARG A 539 -20.55 -10.82 -14.47
C ARG A 539 -22.01 -10.97 -14.87
N THR A 540 -22.50 -12.20 -14.85
CA THR A 540 -23.87 -12.56 -15.24
C THR A 540 -24.53 -13.39 -14.15
N PHE A 541 -25.84 -13.26 -14.01
CA PHE A 541 -26.67 -13.98 -13.05
C PHE A 541 -27.48 -15.08 -13.72
N SER A 542 -28.04 -15.99 -12.92
CA SER A 542 -28.90 -17.06 -13.44
C SER A 542 -30.09 -16.47 -14.21
N GLY A 543 -30.31 -16.95 -15.43
CA GLY A 543 -31.35 -16.48 -16.33
C GLY A 543 -30.93 -15.32 -17.24
N ASP A 544 -29.76 -14.70 -17.03
CA ASP A 544 -29.28 -13.61 -17.87
C ASP A 544 -28.98 -14.11 -19.28
N LYS A 545 -29.59 -13.46 -20.27
CA LYS A 545 -29.34 -13.68 -21.69
C LYS A 545 -28.15 -12.83 -22.10
N LEU A 546 -26.97 -13.43 -22.15
CA LEU A 546 -25.73 -12.74 -22.50
C LEU A 546 -25.69 -12.33 -23.98
N ILE A 547 -26.14 -13.22 -24.87
CA ILE A 547 -26.17 -12.99 -26.33
C ILE A 547 -27.51 -13.50 -26.85
N GLN A 548 -28.22 -12.67 -27.63
CA GLN A 548 -29.44 -13.07 -28.29
C GLN A 548 -29.19 -13.61 -29.71
N GLN A 549 -30.07 -14.51 -30.17
CA GLN A 549 -30.00 -15.00 -31.54
C GLN A 549 -30.20 -13.85 -32.53
N GLY A 550 -29.30 -13.71 -33.50
CA GLY A 550 -29.28 -12.60 -34.46
C GLY A 550 -28.44 -11.39 -34.01
N GLU A 551 -27.90 -11.37 -32.78
CA GLU A 551 -27.03 -10.30 -32.31
C GLU A 551 -25.61 -10.41 -32.91
N ILE A 552 -24.98 -9.28 -33.23
CA ILE A 552 -23.64 -9.26 -33.80
C ILE A 552 -22.62 -9.57 -32.70
N VAL A 553 -21.93 -10.71 -32.82
CA VAL A 553 -20.90 -11.10 -31.86
C VAL A 553 -19.59 -10.39 -32.24
N THR A 554 -19.05 -9.57 -31.35
CA THR A 554 -17.78 -8.84 -31.58
C THR A 554 -16.66 -9.20 -30.62
N SER A 555 -16.98 -10.04 -29.63
CA SER A 555 -16.11 -10.36 -28.50
C SER A 555 -15.97 -11.86 -28.31
N ILE A 556 -14.88 -12.24 -27.64
CA ILE A 556 -14.58 -13.60 -27.22
C ILE A 556 -14.70 -13.63 -25.71
N TYR A 557 -15.37 -14.66 -25.21
CA TYR A 557 -15.70 -14.84 -23.80
C TYR A 557 -14.97 -16.06 -23.28
N PHE A 558 -14.23 -15.88 -22.20
CA PHE A 558 -13.50 -16.93 -21.49
C PHE A 558 -14.18 -17.17 -20.14
N VAL A 559 -14.68 -18.37 -19.93
CA VAL A 559 -15.41 -18.72 -18.70
C VAL A 559 -14.41 -19.17 -17.65
N THR A 560 -14.28 -18.41 -16.57
CA THR A 560 -13.48 -18.80 -15.41
C THR A 560 -14.34 -19.40 -14.31
N TYR A 561 -15.57 -18.92 -14.15
CA TYR A 561 -16.52 -19.44 -13.17
C TYR A 561 -17.96 -19.43 -13.72
N GLY A 562 -18.75 -20.43 -13.34
CA GLY A 562 -20.16 -20.56 -13.71
C GLY A 562 -20.43 -21.41 -14.95
N LEU A 563 -21.72 -21.52 -15.32
CA LEU A 563 -22.20 -22.40 -16.38
C LEU A 563 -23.16 -21.65 -17.33
N PHE A 564 -22.94 -21.80 -18.63
CA PHE A 564 -23.78 -21.22 -19.68
C PHE A 564 -24.44 -22.29 -20.54
N GLU A 565 -25.71 -22.07 -20.86
CA GLU A 565 -26.49 -22.85 -21.82
C GLU A 565 -26.50 -22.15 -23.18
N ILE A 566 -26.20 -22.89 -24.23
CA ILE A 566 -26.28 -22.42 -25.62
C ILE A 566 -27.51 -23.06 -26.29
N LYS A 567 -28.43 -22.22 -26.78
CA LYS A 567 -29.73 -22.63 -27.35
C LYS A 567 -29.91 -22.16 -28.80
N ASP A 568 -30.66 -22.92 -29.60
CA ASP A 568 -31.16 -22.50 -30.92
C ASP A 568 -32.69 -22.56 -30.86
N GLY A 569 -33.31 -21.41 -30.63
CA GLY A 569 -34.73 -21.37 -30.25
C GLY A 569 -34.96 -22.11 -28.93
N SER A 570 -35.72 -23.21 -28.96
CA SER A 570 -36.01 -24.04 -27.79
C SER A 570 -35.01 -25.16 -27.53
N ASP A 571 -34.17 -25.49 -28.51
CA ASP A 571 -33.27 -26.66 -28.43
C ASP A 571 -31.99 -26.29 -27.68
N LEU A 572 -31.66 -27.04 -26.62
CA LEU A 572 -30.35 -26.96 -25.95
C LEU A 572 -29.29 -27.67 -26.82
N ILE A 573 -28.24 -26.94 -27.19
CA ILE A 573 -27.18 -27.46 -28.06
C ILE A 573 -25.92 -27.79 -27.29
N GLY A 574 -25.58 -26.98 -26.28
CA GLY A 574 -24.34 -27.14 -25.55
C GLY A 574 -24.35 -26.45 -24.20
N LEU A 575 -23.45 -26.92 -23.35
CA LEU A 575 -23.11 -26.33 -22.06
C LEU A 575 -21.65 -25.87 -22.12
N VAL A 576 -21.38 -24.70 -21.56
CA VAL A 576 -20.04 -24.11 -21.47
C VAL A 576 -19.74 -23.82 -20.02
N GLY A 577 -18.64 -24.36 -19.50
CA GLY A 577 -18.25 -24.23 -18.11
C GLY A 577 -16.85 -23.64 -17.93
N PRO A 578 -16.30 -23.70 -16.70
CA PRO A 578 -14.98 -23.18 -16.38
C PRO A 578 -13.88 -23.79 -17.27
N GLY A 579 -13.06 -22.93 -17.87
CA GLY A 579 -12.00 -23.31 -18.79
C GLY A 579 -12.41 -23.41 -20.26
N ASP A 580 -13.70 -23.24 -20.57
CA ASP A 580 -14.17 -23.15 -21.94
C ASP A 580 -14.21 -21.70 -22.46
N SER A 581 -14.10 -21.56 -23.78
CA SER A 581 -14.23 -20.27 -24.48
C SER A 581 -15.27 -20.31 -25.59
N PHE A 582 -16.01 -19.22 -25.75
CA PHE A 582 -17.03 -19.08 -26.78
C PHE A 582 -17.05 -17.68 -27.38
N GLY A 583 -17.67 -17.55 -28.55
CA GLY A 583 -17.77 -16.26 -29.25
C GLY A 583 -17.61 -16.44 -30.75
N GLN A 584 -17.00 -15.45 -31.39
CA GLN A 584 -16.70 -15.49 -32.80
C GLN A 584 -15.21 -15.78 -33.05
N TYR A 585 -14.94 -16.63 -34.05
CA TYR A 585 -13.58 -16.87 -34.50
C TYR A 585 -12.95 -15.60 -35.08
N PRO A 586 -11.73 -15.21 -34.68
CA PRO A 586 -11.24 -13.87 -34.94
C PRO A 586 -11.02 -13.47 -36.41
N ILE A 587 -10.95 -14.45 -37.32
CA ILE A 587 -10.62 -14.28 -38.73
C ILE A 587 -11.84 -13.84 -39.57
N VAL A 588 -13.04 -13.95 -39.01
CA VAL A 588 -14.30 -13.72 -39.72
C VAL A 588 -14.79 -12.29 -39.46
N GLU A 589 -15.37 -11.64 -40.46
CA GLU A 589 -16.07 -10.36 -40.26
C GLU A 589 -17.18 -10.51 -39.22
N PRO A 590 -17.50 -9.47 -38.42
CA PRO A 590 -18.55 -9.52 -37.42
C PRO A 590 -19.82 -10.17 -37.98
N ALA A 591 -20.26 -11.25 -37.35
CA ALA A 591 -21.37 -12.05 -37.85
C ALA A 591 -22.44 -12.25 -36.79
N ASP A 592 -23.67 -12.44 -37.26
CA ASP A 592 -24.82 -12.65 -36.39
C ASP A 592 -24.70 -13.99 -35.66
N SER A 593 -24.96 -13.96 -34.35
CA SER A 593 -25.06 -15.15 -33.52
C SER A 593 -26.18 -16.04 -34.05
N LYS A 594 -25.88 -17.32 -34.28
CA LYS A 594 -26.90 -18.32 -34.62
C LYS A 594 -27.56 -18.92 -33.39
N PHE A 595 -27.06 -18.60 -32.20
CA PHE A 595 -27.47 -19.20 -30.94
C PHE A 595 -27.71 -18.14 -29.87
N GLU A 596 -28.55 -18.48 -28.89
CA GLU A 596 -28.75 -17.72 -27.67
C GLU A 596 -27.86 -18.28 -26.57
N VAL A 597 -27.21 -17.42 -25.78
CA VAL A 597 -26.36 -17.82 -24.65
C VAL A 597 -26.99 -17.31 -23.36
N ILE A 598 -27.31 -18.24 -22.46
CA ILE A 598 -28.00 -17.95 -21.20
C ILE A 598 -27.14 -18.44 -20.04
N ALA A 599 -26.91 -17.60 -19.04
CA ALA A 599 -26.25 -17.98 -17.81
C ALA A 599 -27.19 -18.84 -16.95
N ASN A 600 -26.73 -19.99 -16.47
CA ASN A 600 -27.51 -20.86 -15.58
C ASN A 600 -27.22 -20.56 -14.10
N SER A 601 -26.06 -20.00 -13.80
CA SER A 601 -25.61 -19.62 -12.44
C SER A 601 -25.01 -18.22 -12.45
N PHE A 602 -24.72 -17.70 -11.24
CA PHE A 602 -23.72 -16.64 -11.14
C PHE A 602 -22.45 -17.09 -11.86
N SER A 603 -21.96 -16.25 -12.78
CA SER A 603 -20.84 -16.58 -13.65
C SER A 603 -19.95 -15.35 -13.80
N GLU A 604 -18.64 -15.60 -13.74
CA GLU A 604 -17.61 -14.59 -13.98
C GLU A 604 -16.87 -14.97 -15.26
N ILE A 605 -16.90 -14.07 -16.23
CA ILE A 605 -16.31 -14.29 -17.55
C ILE A 605 -15.39 -13.13 -17.89
N HIS A 606 -14.25 -13.45 -18.49
CA HIS A 606 -13.33 -12.45 -18.99
C HIS A 606 -13.53 -12.28 -20.48
N VAL A 607 -13.67 -11.03 -20.90
CA VAL A 607 -14.09 -10.69 -22.25
C VAL A 607 -13.01 -9.85 -22.91
N ILE A 608 -12.77 -10.12 -24.19
CA ILE A 608 -11.93 -9.28 -25.05
C ILE A 608 -12.61 -9.10 -26.40
N ARG A 609 -12.57 -7.89 -26.95
CA ARG A 609 -13.05 -7.67 -28.32
C ARG A 609 -12.09 -8.31 -29.31
N THR A 610 -12.64 -8.90 -30.36
CA THR A 610 -11.85 -9.55 -31.42
C THR A 610 -10.87 -8.57 -32.09
N GLN A 611 -11.28 -7.32 -32.29
CA GLN A 611 -10.43 -6.27 -32.85
C GLN A 611 -9.26 -5.93 -31.90
N ASP A 612 -9.58 -5.71 -30.63
CA ASP A 612 -8.62 -5.35 -29.58
C ASP A 612 -7.59 -6.47 -29.34
N LEU A 613 -8.01 -7.74 -29.45
CA LEU A 613 -7.13 -8.90 -29.38
C LEU A 613 -5.97 -8.82 -30.39
N PHE A 614 -6.26 -8.41 -31.62
CA PHE A 614 -5.24 -8.32 -32.65
C PHE A 614 -4.52 -6.98 -32.70
N GLU A 615 -5.20 -5.90 -32.34
CA GLU A 615 -4.59 -4.58 -32.23
C GLU A 615 -3.54 -4.57 -31.10
N SER A 616 -3.85 -5.19 -29.96
CA SER A 616 -2.92 -5.31 -28.83
C SER A 616 -1.64 -6.08 -29.19
N LEU A 617 -1.74 -7.04 -30.12
CA LEU A 617 -0.64 -7.84 -30.64
C LEU A 617 -0.03 -7.29 -31.94
N SER A 618 -0.43 -6.10 -32.38
CA SER A 618 0.15 -5.44 -33.57
C SER A 618 1.67 -5.26 -33.47
N SER A 619 2.18 -5.06 -32.25
CA SER A 619 3.61 -4.96 -31.95
C SER A 619 4.35 -6.31 -32.00
N PHE A 620 3.62 -7.44 -32.02
CA PHE A 620 4.14 -8.80 -32.01
C PHE A 620 3.55 -9.61 -33.19
N PRO A 621 3.90 -9.28 -34.45
CA PRO A 621 3.22 -9.82 -35.63
C PRO A 621 3.31 -11.35 -35.74
N ALA A 622 4.45 -11.96 -35.36
CA ALA A 622 4.62 -13.41 -35.38
C ALA A 622 3.70 -14.12 -34.36
N GLU A 623 3.58 -13.58 -33.14
CA GLU A 623 2.71 -14.14 -32.10
C GLU A 623 1.24 -13.90 -32.43
N ARG A 624 0.91 -12.76 -33.02
CA ARG A 624 -0.43 -12.45 -33.55
C ARG A 624 -0.84 -13.46 -34.61
N ASP A 625 0.04 -13.76 -35.57
CA ASP A 625 -0.27 -14.68 -36.65
C ASP A 625 -0.32 -16.13 -36.15
N LEU A 626 0.50 -16.51 -35.16
CA LEU A 626 0.35 -17.78 -34.44
C LEU A 626 -1.04 -17.88 -33.80
N LEU A 627 -1.44 -16.86 -33.04
CA LEU A 627 -2.73 -16.81 -32.35
C LEU A 627 -3.90 -16.99 -33.32
N LYS A 628 -3.84 -16.38 -34.51
CA LYS A 628 -4.86 -16.55 -35.55
C LYS A 628 -5.10 -18.02 -35.93
N TYR A 629 -4.04 -18.82 -36.01
CA TYR A 629 -4.14 -20.22 -36.42
C TYR A 629 -4.36 -21.19 -35.25
N THR A 630 -3.90 -20.84 -34.05
CA THR A 630 -3.94 -21.72 -32.87
C THR A 630 -5.16 -21.52 -32.00
N LEU A 631 -5.74 -20.31 -31.94
CA LEU A 631 -6.89 -20.04 -31.09
C LEU A 631 -8.07 -20.89 -31.53
N LYS A 632 -8.48 -21.87 -30.73
CA LYS A 632 -9.67 -22.68 -31.01
C LYS A 632 -10.68 -22.44 -29.90
N LEU A 633 -11.81 -21.83 -30.26
CA LEU A 633 -12.92 -21.67 -29.33
C LEU A 633 -13.59 -23.02 -29.08
N THR A 634 -13.99 -23.27 -27.84
CA THR A 634 -14.83 -24.42 -27.50
C THR A 634 -16.14 -24.38 -28.29
N PHE A 635 -16.74 -23.19 -28.39
CA PHE A 635 -17.98 -23.00 -29.15
C PHE A 635 -17.93 -21.76 -30.06
N ASP A 636 -18.19 -21.96 -31.35
CA ASP A 636 -18.30 -20.88 -32.35
C ASP A 636 -19.77 -20.52 -32.54
N LEU A 637 -20.15 -19.30 -32.16
CA LEU A 637 -21.54 -18.84 -32.23
C LEU A 637 -22.03 -18.56 -33.65
N THR A 638 -21.13 -18.47 -34.63
CA THR A 638 -21.45 -18.04 -36.00
C THR A 638 -21.75 -19.20 -36.96
N LYS A 639 -21.34 -20.43 -36.60
CA LYS A 639 -21.46 -21.61 -37.46
C LYS A 639 -22.34 -22.69 -36.83
N LYS A 640 -23.35 -23.16 -37.55
CA LYS A 640 -24.05 -24.41 -37.20
C LYS A 640 -23.18 -25.61 -37.60
N LYS A 641 -22.49 -26.24 -36.65
CA LYS A 641 -21.87 -27.57 -36.86
C LYS A 641 -22.92 -28.68 -36.75
N ASN A 642 -22.65 -29.84 -37.38
CA ASN A 642 -23.53 -31.01 -37.32
C ASN A 642 -23.67 -31.54 -35.88
N LYS A 643 -24.91 -31.85 -35.45
CA LYS A 643 -25.31 -32.28 -34.09
C LYS A 643 -24.52 -33.47 -33.49
N ALA A 644 -23.76 -34.23 -34.29
CA ALA A 644 -23.15 -35.50 -33.90
C ALA A 644 -21.91 -35.41 -32.99
N ASP A 645 -21.18 -34.28 -32.98
CA ASP A 645 -19.95 -34.15 -32.15
C ASP A 645 -20.23 -33.66 -30.71
N PHE A 646 -21.46 -33.23 -30.40
CA PHE A 646 -21.76 -32.45 -29.19
C PHE A 646 -22.34 -33.26 -28.02
N VAL A 647 -22.98 -34.40 -28.31
CA VAL A 647 -23.75 -35.19 -27.33
C VAL A 647 -22.85 -35.89 -26.28
N ASN A 648 -21.58 -36.15 -26.59
CA ASN A 648 -20.67 -36.86 -25.67
C ASN A 648 -20.10 -35.97 -24.54
N ARG A 649 -20.18 -34.63 -24.65
CA ARG A 649 -19.72 -33.68 -23.60
C ARG A 649 -20.83 -33.25 -22.66
N THR A 650 -22.07 -33.20 -23.14
CA THR A 650 -23.24 -32.82 -22.33
C THR A 650 -23.44 -33.74 -21.15
N ASP A 651 -23.24 -35.06 -21.30
CA ASP A 651 -23.46 -36.03 -20.21
C ASP A 651 -22.45 -35.87 -19.05
N ALA A 652 -21.21 -35.49 -19.35
CA ALA A 652 -20.19 -35.18 -18.33
C ALA A 652 -20.45 -33.83 -17.64
N LEU A 653 -20.94 -32.83 -18.39
CA LEU A 653 -21.27 -31.51 -17.84
C LEU A 653 -22.56 -31.49 -17.02
N ILE A 654 -23.52 -32.37 -17.34
CA ILE A 654 -24.73 -32.60 -16.54
C ILE A 654 -24.38 -33.15 -15.15
N PHE A 655 -23.30 -33.94 -15.02
CA PHE A 655 -22.77 -34.38 -13.73
C PHE A 655 -22.15 -33.21 -12.94
N THR A 656 -21.39 -32.32 -13.59
CA THR A 656 -20.88 -31.11 -12.93
C THR A 656 -21.98 -30.09 -12.63
N LYS A 657 -23.08 -30.04 -13.39
CA LYS A 657 -24.24 -29.19 -13.11
C LYS A 657 -24.83 -29.49 -11.72
N LYS A 658 -24.98 -30.77 -11.37
CA LYS A 658 -25.41 -31.19 -10.03
C LYS A 658 -24.40 -30.85 -8.93
N PHE A 659 -23.11 -30.81 -9.24
CA PHE A 659 -22.05 -30.48 -8.28
C PHE A 659 -21.94 -28.96 -8.04
N ILE A 660 -22.04 -28.15 -9.10
CA ILE A 660 -21.98 -26.69 -9.04
C ILE A 660 -23.26 -26.10 -8.45
N GLU A 661 -24.44 -26.68 -8.70
CA GLU A 661 -25.67 -26.27 -8.00
C GLU A 661 -25.56 -26.50 -6.48
N HIS A 662 -24.86 -27.55 -6.04
CA HIS A 662 -24.61 -27.82 -4.62
C HIS A 662 -23.54 -26.88 -4.02
N ASP A 663 -22.49 -26.54 -4.76
CA ASP A 663 -21.46 -25.57 -4.34
C ASP A 663 -21.95 -24.12 -4.43
N ALA A 664 -22.84 -23.77 -5.37
CA ALA A 664 -23.39 -22.42 -5.51
C ALA A 664 -24.34 -22.09 -4.36
N VAL A 665 -25.12 -23.07 -3.89
CA VAL A 665 -25.91 -22.94 -2.65
C VAL A 665 -24.98 -22.73 -1.45
N ASP A 666 -23.91 -23.52 -1.34
CA ASP A 666 -22.92 -23.40 -0.26
C ASP A 666 -22.11 -22.07 -0.31
N HIS A 667 -21.83 -21.56 -1.50
CA HIS A 667 -21.05 -20.34 -1.72
C HIS A 667 -21.90 -19.07 -1.56
N VAL A 668 -23.17 -19.14 -1.94
CA VAL A 668 -24.18 -18.10 -1.71
C VAL A 668 -24.57 -18.07 -0.23
N ASP A 669 -24.77 -19.20 0.44
CA ASP A 669 -25.06 -19.25 1.89
C ASP A 669 -23.88 -18.73 2.74
N ARG A 670 -22.64 -18.97 2.32
CA ARG A 670 -21.44 -18.38 2.95
C ARG A 670 -21.30 -16.87 2.72
N LEU A 671 -21.91 -16.32 1.67
CA LEU A 671 -21.91 -14.89 1.35
C LEU A 671 -23.14 -14.15 1.89
N ILE A 672 -24.24 -14.88 2.15
CA ILE A 672 -25.51 -14.36 2.69
C ILE A 672 -25.49 -14.27 4.21
N LEU A 673 -24.61 -14.99 4.92
CA LEU A 673 -24.45 -14.80 6.36
C LEU A 673 -23.81 -13.42 6.66
N PRO A 674 -24.55 -12.44 7.20
CA PRO A 674 -23.89 -11.29 7.81
C PRO A 674 -23.04 -11.79 8.98
N GLU A 675 -21.80 -11.30 9.10
CA GLU A 675 -21.06 -11.39 10.34
C GLU A 675 -21.96 -10.84 11.47
N LYS A 676 -22.18 -11.68 12.48
CA LYS A 676 -22.81 -11.29 13.74
C LYS A 676 -21.99 -10.16 14.36
N ASP A 677 -22.49 -8.94 14.27
CA ASP A 677 -22.21 -7.90 15.24
C ASP A 677 -23.47 -7.65 16.08
N SER A 678 -23.23 -7.53 17.37
CA SER A 678 -24.13 -7.62 18.51
C SER A 678 -25.29 -6.62 18.54
N GLU A 679 -26.41 -7.11 19.07
CA GLU A 679 -27.52 -6.36 19.68
C GLU A 679 -27.03 -5.14 20.48
N ASP A 680 -27.54 -3.94 20.19
CA ASP A 680 -28.52 -3.25 21.04
C ASP A 680 -28.75 -1.76 20.67
N GLU A 681 -29.93 -1.30 21.10
CA GLU A 681 -30.43 0.06 21.27
C GLU A 681 -31.22 0.76 20.13
N THR A 682 -32.52 0.81 20.43
CA THR A 682 -33.61 1.58 19.85
C THR A 682 -33.35 3.08 19.86
N ASP A 683 -33.62 3.76 18.74
CA ASP A 683 -33.98 5.18 18.77
C ASP A 683 -35.15 5.45 17.81
N LYS A 684 -36.28 5.85 18.40
CA LYS A 684 -37.49 6.33 17.72
C LYS A 684 -37.19 7.68 17.09
N VAL A 685 -37.43 7.82 15.79
CA VAL A 685 -37.50 9.11 15.10
C VAL A 685 -38.93 9.29 14.62
N ASP A 686 -39.56 10.37 15.10
CA ASP A 686 -40.93 10.78 14.77
C ASP A 686 -41.14 10.88 13.25
N LEU A 687 -41.94 9.95 12.71
CA LEU A 687 -42.54 10.02 11.39
C LEU A 687 -44.03 9.64 11.54
N THR A 688 -44.87 10.34 10.80
CA THR A 688 -46.33 10.43 10.94
C THR A 688 -47.07 9.09 10.93
N ASP A 689 -48.08 8.96 11.81
CA ASP A 689 -48.82 7.74 12.20
C ASP A 689 -49.51 6.92 11.08
N ASP A 690 -49.56 7.41 9.84
CA ASP A 690 -50.27 6.73 8.74
C ASP A 690 -49.42 5.73 7.95
N GLU A 691 -48.08 5.76 8.07
CA GLU A 691 -47.17 4.80 7.38
C GLU A 691 -46.75 3.61 8.26
N PHE A 692 -47.02 3.64 9.58
CA PHE A 692 -46.56 2.61 10.53
C PHE A 692 -47.43 1.34 10.52
N ASN A 693 -48.74 1.47 10.31
CA ASN A 693 -49.68 0.33 10.37
C ASN A 693 -49.57 -0.63 9.16
N GLN A 694 -48.81 -0.28 8.12
CA GLN A 694 -48.57 -1.14 6.96
C GLN A 694 -47.18 -1.80 6.98
N PHE A 695 -46.29 -1.38 7.88
CA PHE A 695 -44.94 -1.90 8.02
C PHE A 695 -44.85 -3.01 9.08
N ASP A 696 -45.55 -2.86 10.22
CA ASP A 696 -45.51 -3.81 11.35
C ASP A 696 -46.09 -5.20 11.02
N SER A 697 -47.07 -5.30 10.11
CA SER A 697 -47.62 -6.60 9.69
C SER A 697 -46.68 -7.40 8.79
N SER A 698 -45.78 -6.70 8.07
CA SER A 698 -44.81 -7.35 7.18
C SER A 698 -43.57 -7.82 7.93
N GLU A 699 -43.19 -7.14 9.02
CA GLU A 699 -42.04 -7.53 9.83
C GLU A 699 -42.37 -8.75 10.71
N SER A 700 -43.61 -8.87 11.23
CA SER A 700 -44.04 -10.08 11.96
C SER A 700 -44.14 -11.31 11.07
N GLU A 701 -44.61 -11.17 9.82
CA GLU A 701 -44.66 -12.28 8.85
C GLU A 701 -43.25 -12.75 8.46
N VAL A 702 -42.29 -11.82 8.35
CA VAL A 702 -40.88 -12.16 8.03
C VAL A 702 -40.23 -12.92 9.19
N VAL A 703 -40.48 -12.53 10.44
CA VAL A 703 -39.94 -13.25 11.62
C VAL A 703 -40.53 -14.65 11.76
N GLU A 704 -41.82 -14.83 11.50
CA GLU A 704 -42.47 -16.15 11.52
C GLU A 704 -41.94 -17.08 10.41
N LEU A 705 -41.72 -16.52 9.20
CA LEU A 705 -41.09 -17.24 8.09
C LEU A 705 -39.62 -17.60 8.38
N GLU A 706 -38.87 -16.74 9.06
CA GLU A 706 -37.49 -17.03 9.46
C GLU A 706 -37.40 -18.18 10.50
N GLU A 707 -38.35 -18.26 11.45
CA GLU A 707 -38.43 -19.38 12.38
C GLU A 707 -38.86 -20.70 11.69
N GLU A 708 -39.76 -20.62 10.71
CA GLU A 708 -40.20 -21.78 9.94
C GLU A 708 -39.05 -22.35 9.09
N ILE A 709 -38.30 -21.48 8.40
CA ILE A 709 -37.10 -21.85 7.62
C ILE A 709 -36.00 -22.43 8.53
N ARG A 710 -35.82 -21.89 9.74
CA ARG A 710 -34.86 -22.41 10.73
C ARG A 710 -35.22 -23.80 11.22
N ASN A 711 -36.51 -24.08 11.41
CA ASN A 711 -36.99 -25.39 11.84
C ASN A 711 -36.90 -26.44 10.71
N GLU A 712 -37.16 -26.05 9.47
CA GLU A 712 -36.98 -26.88 8.27
C GLU A 712 -35.50 -27.25 8.05
N THR A 713 -34.59 -26.29 8.18
CA THR A 713 -33.13 -26.51 8.03
C THR A 713 -32.58 -27.44 9.10
N LEU A 714 -33.01 -27.30 10.36
CA LEU A 714 -32.63 -28.23 11.44
C LEU A 714 -33.12 -29.66 11.20
N LYS A 715 -34.32 -29.83 10.61
CA LYS A 715 -34.82 -31.16 10.22
C LYS A 715 -34.02 -31.76 9.05
N MET A 716 -33.66 -30.95 8.06
CA MET A 716 -32.80 -31.41 6.95
C MET A 716 -31.42 -31.85 7.45
N ASP A 717 -30.81 -31.11 8.37
CA ASP A 717 -29.48 -31.43 8.90
C ASP A 717 -29.48 -32.71 9.77
N ALA A 718 -30.59 -32.96 10.48
CA ALA A 718 -30.81 -34.22 11.20
C ALA A 718 -30.96 -35.41 10.23
N ASN A 719 -31.69 -35.23 9.13
CA ASN A 719 -31.86 -36.25 8.10
C ASN A 719 -30.54 -36.56 7.37
N LEU A 720 -29.74 -35.54 7.10
CA LEU A 720 -28.41 -35.68 6.49
C LEU A 720 -27.46 -36.50 7.38
N LYS A 721 -27.42 -36.21 8.68
CA LYS A 721 -26.63 -37.01 9.64
C LYS A 721 -27.10 -38.45 9.75
N TYR A 722 -28.40 -38.69 9.66
CA TYR A 722 -28.96 -40.04 9.63
C TYR A 722 -28.53 -40.80 8.36
N ILE A 723 -28.61 -40.16 7.18
CA ILE A 723 -28.17 -40.75 5.90
C ILE A 723 -26.67 -41.04 5.93
N GLU A 724 -25.84 -40.13 6.44
CA GLU A 724 -24.39 -40.32 6.52
C GLU A 724 -24.02 -41.48 7.45
N SER A 725 -24.76 -41.65 8.56
CA SER A 725 -24.64 -42.80 9.46
C SER A 725 -24.98 -44.11 8.75
N GLN A 726 -26.08 -44.16 7.99
CA GLN A 726 -26.46 -45.34 7.22
C GLN A 726 -25.43 -45.68 6.13
N MET A 727 -24.88 -44.67 5.43
CA MET A 727 -23.82 -44.87 4.45
C MET A 727 -22.55 -45.46 5.07
N LYS A 728 -22.13 -44.99 6.25
CA LYS A 728 -20.96 -45.55 6.97
C LYS A 728 -21.18 -47.01 7.37
N ILE A 729 -22.38 -47.38 7.82
CA ILE A 729 -22.70 -48.78 8.17
C ILE A 729 -22.65 -49.66 6.92
N LEU A 730 -23.19 -49.18 5.79
CA LEU A 730 -23.24 -49.92 4.53
C LEU A 730 -21.85 -50.08 3.90
N LEU A 731 -21.03 -49.02 3.91
CA LEU A 731 -19.64 -49.06 3.47
C LEU A 731 -18.80 -50.05 4.28
N ASN A 732 -19.00 -50.10 5.60
CA ASN A 732 -18.31 -51.10 6.43
C ASN A 732 -18.77 -52.53 6.11
N LYS A 733 -20.06 -52.77 5.88
CA LYS A 733 -20.56 -54.09 5.46
C LYS A 733 -20.01 -54.50 4.08
N LEU A 734 -19.90 -53.57 3.15
CA LEU A 734 -19.33 -53.81 1.82
C LEU A 734 -17.83 -54.09 1.89
N LYS A 735 -17.11 -53.43 2.80
CA LYS A 735 -15.68 -53.64 3.02
C LYS A 735 -15.37 -55.02 3.60
N VAL A 736 -16.14 -55.44 4.62
CA VAL A 736 -16.03 -56.80 5.20
C VAL A 736 -16.33 -57.87 4.15
N ARG A 737 -17.33 -57.66 3.30
CA ARG A 737 -17.73 -58.65 2.28
C ARG A 737 -16.76 -58.73 1.11
N LYS A 738 -16.13 -57.61 0.73
CA LYS A 738 -15.04 -57.58 -0.24
C LYS A 738 -13.81 -58.36 0.25
N GLU A 739 -13.49 -58.25 1.55
CA GLU A 739 -12.40 -59.01 2.19
C GLU A 739 -12.72 -60.52 2.36
N GLU A 740 -13.99 -60.90 2.35
CA GLU A 740 -14.43 -62.30 2.29
C GLU A 740 -14.36 -62.84 0.85
N ASP A 741 -14.80 -62.08 -0.15
CA ASP A 741 -14.82 -62.54 -1.54
C ASP A 741 -13.43 -62.56 -2.20
N GLU A 742 -12.50 -61.68 -1.80
CA GLU A 742 -11.07 -61.76 -2.17
C GLU A 742 -10.40 -63.04 -1.62
N ARG A 743 -10.91 -63.59 -0.51
CA ARG A 743 -10.47 -64.88 0.05
C ARG A 743 -10.98 -66.09 -0.73
N PHE A 744 -12.05 -65.96 -1.52
CA PHE A 744 -12.68 -67.07 -2.27
C PHE A 744 -12.56 -66.96 -3.80
N GLY A 745 -11.87 -65.95 -4.33
CA GLY A 745 -11.40 -65.92 -5.72
C GLY A 745 -12.49 -65.88 -6.81
N LYS A 746 -13.49 -65.01 -6.69
CA LYS A 746 -14.53 -64.80 -7.72
C LYS A 746 -14.38 -63.45 -8.47
N ASN A 747 -14.60 -63.48 -9.79
CA ASN A 747 -14.42 -62.36 -10.73
C ASN A 747 -15.37 -61.17 -10.52
N SER A 748 -14.89 -59.98 -10.91
CA SER A 748 -15.40 -58.63 -10.62
C SER A 748 -16.71 -58.21 -11.28
N ASP A 749 -17.24 -58.93 -12.26
CA ASP A 749 -18.27 -58.38 -13.16
C ASP A 749 -19.70 -58.46 -12.59
N VAL A 750 -19.94 -59.31 -11.58
CA VAL A 750 -21.24 -59.40 -10.88
C VAL A 750 -21.48 -58.19 -9.96
N TRP A 751 -20.43 -57.44 -9.62
CA TRP A 751 -20.50 -56.32 -8.66
C TRP A 751 -21.10 -55.05 -9.24
N THR A 752 -20.89 -54.78 -10.53
CA THR A 752 -21.40 -53.57 -11.19
C THR A 752 -22.92 -53.53 -11.25
N ASP A 753 -23.57 -54.67 -11.49
CA ASP A 753 -25.04 -54.75 -11.55
C ASP A 753 -25.70 -54.73 -10.18
N PHE A 754 -25.03 -55.27 -9.15
CA PHE A 754 -25.54 -55.18 -7.78
C PHE A 754 -25.37 -53.77 -7.21
N TYR A 755 -24.24 -53.10 -7.50
CA TYR A 755 -24.03 -51.68 -7.13
C TYR A 755 -25.05 -50.78 -7.79
N ASN A 756 -25.23 -50.89 -9.11
CA ASN A 756 -26.19 -50.05 -9.83
C ASN A 756 -27.62 -50.24 -9.30
N ASN A 757 -28.05 -51.48 -9.03
CA ASN A 757 -29.38 -51.74 -8.49
C ASN A 757 -29.56 -51.29 -7.03
N ALA A 758 -28.53 -51.42 -6.19
CA ALA A 758 -28.60 -50.94 -4.81
C ALA A 758 -28.59 -49.40 -4.73
N PHE A 759 -27.81 -48.73 -5.60
CA PHE A 759 -27.73 -47.28 -5.68
C PHE A 759 -29.03 -46.65 -6.22
N ILE A 760 -29.64 -47.29 -7.23
CA ILE A 760 -30.93 -46.85 -7.79
C ILE A 760 -32.05 -46.97 -6.75
N LYS A 761 -32.08 -48.06 -5.95
CA LYS A 761 -33.09 -48.26 -4.91
C LYS A 761 -32.93 -47.33 -3.69
N MET A 762 -31.73 -46.76 -3.51
CA MET A 762 -31.42 -45.85 -2.39
C MET A 762 -31.74 -44.39 -2.72
N PHE A 763 -31.74 -44.00 -4.00
CA PHE A 763 -32.12 -42.66 -4.46
C PHE A 763 -33.61 -42.52 -4.79
N SER A 764 -34.36 -43.62 -4.85
CA SER A 764 -35.81 -43.58 -5.10
C SER A 764 -36.66 -43.43 -3.82
N ASN A 765 -36.08 -43.69 -2.65
CA ASN A 765 -36.71 -43.53 -1.33
C ASN A 765 -36.09 -42.31 -0.63
#